data_AF-A0A7X0MA32-F1
#
_entry.id   AF-A0A7X0MA32-F1
#
_cell.length_a   1.000
_cell.length_b   1.000
_cell.length_c   1.000
_cell.angle_alpha   90.00
_cell.angle_beta   90.00
_cell.angle_gamma   90.00
#
_symmetry.space_group_name_H-M   'P 1'
#
loop_
_entity.id
_entity.type
_entity.pdbx_description
1 polymer ?
#
loop_
_entity_poly.entity_id
_entity_poly.type
_entity_poly.pdbx_seq_one_letter_code
_entity_poly.pdbx_strand_id
1 'polypeptide(L)'
;MGPHKSFWRRAMAGAAVMFATAVGLVAGPTAAHAAVNCQVTYTKSWEGGGGFGGEISIRNTGDPLSNWTLTFPFPSGQRVSNGWNGEWSQSGSNVTVRNASYNGSQGTGATFSVGFNGTYSGTNTNPSSFAINGTPCNGGQNQTPSLVVTPTSVTVPEGGTATYSVRLSSAPSSNVTVTTTAGSGDSDLSVASGGSLSFTTSNWQTAQTVTLRAAQDSDTTNGTRTFSVAASGITPVTVTATEADDDTSQGTQSLLVSPTAVPVPEGGTASYTVRLAIAPTGNVTVTNTAGSGDSDITVSSGGSLTFTTSNWQTPQTVTLAAAQDSDTTNGSRTITVASSGLNSISVTATEADDDTSQGTQSLVVSQTAVTVPEGGTASYTVRLAIAPSGSVTVTNTAGSGDTDITVSSGASLTFTTSNWQTPQTVTLAAAQDSDQTNGSRTINVASSGLTSVAVTATESDDDGGTTPTRVDNPYVGATGYVNPDWSSKAAAEPGGTRVSNYSTGVWIDRIAAIAGTSTAMGVKAHLDEAVRQDAANGSSAVTIQFVIYNLPNRDCSALASNGELKISENGLARYKAEYIDPIAAIMADPAYRNLRIVNIIEIDSLPNLVTNTNIAACAEAQSSGAYVQGVQYALNKLYPLGNTYNYIDAAHHGWLGWDTNFGPSAELFASTIRGTTAGFNSVTGFITNTSNYSALTEPYFTVNGTVNGQQIRQSRWVDWNMYIDELTFAQAFRTRLVSLGFPSTIGMLIDTGRNGWGGSARPSGPSTSTDLNTFVNQSKVDRRIHAGNWCNQSGAGIGERPRANPATGIDAYVWIKPPGESDGASQEIPNDQGKGFDRMCDPTYGGNALNGNNPTGALPDAPIAGAWFSAQFRQLMANAYPALS
;
A
#
# COMPACT_ATOMS: atom_id res chain seq x y z
N MET A 1 -17.04 49.46 -57.00
CA MET A 1 -16.76 48.78 -58.29
C MET A 1 -16.65 47.28 -58.03
N GLY A 2 -17.16 46.43 -58.92
CA GLY A 2 -16.70 45.05 -59.07
C GLY A 2 -15.90 44.92 -60.39
N PRO A 3 -15.88 43.77 -61.09
CA PRO A 3 -16.58 42.51 -60.78
C PRO A 3 -15.82 41.19 -61.19
N HIS A 4 -16.55 40.06 -61.23
CA HIS A 4 -16.33 38.83 -62.05
C HIS A 4 -15.46 37.67 -61.49
N LYS A 5 -15.69 36.37 -61.80
CA LYS A 5 -16.82 35.60 -62.45
C LYS A 5 -16.69 34.09 -62.07
N SER A 6 -17.73 33.38 -61.61
CA SER A 6 -18.62 32.41 -62.33
C SER A 6 -17.92 31.41 -63.29
N PHE A 7 -18.24 30.11 -63.37
CA PHE A 7 -19.52 29.39 -63.15
C PHE A 7 -19.37 28.17 -62.17
N TRP A 8 -20.04 27.00 -62.12
CA TRP A 8 -20.81 26.10 -63.03
C TRP A 8 -21.90 25.26 -62.30
N ARG A 9 -22.61 24.35 -63.01
CA ARG A 9 -23.65 23.42 -62.51
C ARG A 9 -23.76 22.13 -63.34
N ARG A 10 -24.13 20.99 -62.72
CA ARG A 10 -24.82 19.76 -63.24
C ARG A 10 -24.79 18.67 -62.13
N ALA A 11 -25.69 17.67 -61.99
CA ALA A 11 -26.99 17.37 -62.60
C ALA A 11 -27.87 16.56 -61.58
N MET A 12 -28.96 15.89 -61.99
CA MET A 12 -30.02 15.35 -61.10
C MET A 12 -30.12 13.82 -61.00
N ALA A 13 -30.90 13.37 -59.99
CA ALA A 13 -31.57 12.08 -59.79
C ALA A 13 -30.73 10.88 -59.23
N GLY A 14 -31.26 10.06 -58.32
CA GLY A 14 -32.55 10.18 -57.58
C GLY A 14 -32.95 8.92 -56.78
N ALA A 15 -34.01 9.05 -55.96
CA ALA A 15 -34.70 8.00 -55.17
C ALA A 15 -33.91 7.33 -54.01
N ALA A 16 -34.50 6.92 -52.88
CA ALA A 16 -35.83 7.24 -52.28
C ALA A 16 -35.90 6.76 -50.80
N VAL A 17 -36.73 7.41 -49.96
CA VAL A 17 -37.36 6.85 -48.72
C VAL A 17 -36.38 6.51 -47.56
N MET A 18 -36.62 6.78 -46.27
CA MET A 18 -37.79 7.25 -45.50
C MET A 18 -37.31 8.08 -44.28
N PHE A 19 -38.02 9.14 -43.88
CA PHE A 19 -38.02 9.63 -42.49
C PHE A 19 -39.29 10.44 -42.21
N ALA A 20 -39.97 10.15 -41.10
CA ALA A 20 -41.21 10.82 -40.73
C ALA A 20 -40.96 12.02 -39.80
N THR A 21 -41.71 13.11 -40.00
CA THR A 21 -41.64 14.32 -39.16
C THR A 21 -42.39 14.12 -37.84
N ALA A 22 -41.72 14.40 -36.71
CA ALA A 22 -42.37 14.60 -35.41
C ALA A 22 -42.31 16.09 -35.03
N VAL A 23 -43.40 16.62 -34.47
CA VAL A 23 -43.51 18.04 -34.09
C VAL A 23 -42.82 18.30 -32.76
N GLY A 24 -41.92 19.28 -32.72
CA GLY A 24 -41.26 19.70 -31.47
C GLY A 24 -42.21 20.47 -30.56
N LEU A 25 -42.60 19.89 -29.42
CA LEU A 25 -43.07 20.65 -28.27
C LEU A 25 -41.86 21.25 -27.55
N VAL A 26 -41.84 22.56 -27.37
CA VAL A 26 -40.92 23.21 -26.42
C VAL A 26 -41.48 23.01 -25.02
N ALA A 27 -40.97 22.01 -24.31
CA ALA A 27 -41.17 21.92 -22.87
C ALA A 27 -40.35 23.02 -22.18
N GLY A 28 -41.01 23.91 -21.44
CA GLY A 28 -40.31 24.81 -20.51
C GLY A 28 -39.66 24.02 -19.37
N PRO A 29 -38.68 24.60 -18.66
CA PRO A 29 -38.01 23.91 -17.56
C PRO A 29 -39.04 23.58 -16.47
N THR A 30 -39.30 22.28 -16.27
CA THR A 30 -40.02 21.79 -15.10
C THR A 30 -39.19 22.13 -13.87
N ALA A 31 -39.78 22.86 -12.92
CA ALA A 31 -39.12 23.11 -11.64
C ALA A 31 -38.76 21.76 -10.99
N ALA A 32 -37.50 21.57 -10.64
CA ALA A 32 -37.07 20.39 -9.91
C ALA A 32 -37.76 20.40 -8.54
N HIS A 33 -38.65 19.43 -8.31
CA HIS A 33 -39.17 19.19 -6.98
C HIS A 33 -38.03 18.65 -6.12
N ALA A 34 -37.82 19.27 -4.96
CA ALA A 34 -36.90 18.79 -3.94
C ALA A 34 -37.15 17.30 -3.68
N ALA A 35 -36.09 16.48 -3.77
CA ALA A 35 -36.13 15.04 -3.57
C ALA A 35 -36.39 14.73 -2.08
N VAL A 36 -37.66 14.74 -1.68
CA VAL A 36 -38.09 14.45 -0.31
C VAL A 36 -37.72 13.01 0.04
N ASN A 37 -36.86 12.84 1.04
CA ASN A 37 -36.58 11.55 1.66
C ASN A 37 -36.58 11.74 3.19
N CYS A 38 -37.08 10.77 3.93
CA CYS A 38 -37.30 10.93 5.37
C CYS A 38 -37.20 9.62 6.15
N GLN A 39 -36.58 9.72 7.32
CA GLN A 39 -36.63 8.70 8.37
C GLN A 39 -37.59 9.17 9.47
N VAL A 40 -38.48 8.29 9.94
CA VAL A 40 -39.47 8.62 10.98
C VAL A 40 -39.47 7.60 12.10
N THR A 41 -39.42 8.09 13.34
CA THR A 41 -39.53 7.31 14.58
C THR A 41 -40.80 7.73 15.32
N TYR A 42 -41.67 6.77 15.63
CA TYR A 42 -42.85 6.97 16.48
C TYR A 42 -42.61 6.39 17.88
N THR A 43 -42.80 7.22 18.89
CA THR A 43 -42.71 6.84 20.32
C THR A 43 -44.07 7.07 20.97
N LYS A 44 -44.62 6.04 21.64
CA LYS A 44 -45.79 6.20 22.52
C LYS A 44 -45.28 6.70 23.88
N SER A 45 -45.54 7.97 24.20
CA SER A 45 -44.98 8.61 25.41
C SER A 45 -45.73 8.25 26.69
N TRP A 46 -47.02 7.93 26.60
CA TRP A 46 -47.82 7.35 27.69
C TRP A 46 -49.06 6.62 27.17
N GLU A 47 -49.66 5.74 27.98
CA GLU A 47 -50.97 5.15 27.74
C GLU A 47 -51.70 4.88 29.07
N GLY A 48 -53.00 5.15 29.13
CA GLY A 48 -53.83 4.84 30.29
C GLY A 48 -55.23 5.42 30.20
N GLY A 49 -56.22 4.76 30.83
CA GLY A 49 -57.58 5.29 30.96
C GLY A 49 -58.34 5.53 29.64
N GLY A 50 -57.95 4.87 28.54
CA GLY A 50 -58.48 5.11 27.19
C GLY A 50 -57.84 6.29 26.45
N GLY A 51 -56.86 6.96 27.06
CA GLY A 51 -56.01 7.98 26.44
C GLY A 51 -54.57 7.51 26.20
N PHE A 52 -53.86 8.22 25.33
CA PHE A 52 -52.43 7.99 25.07
C PHE A 52 -51.74 9.25 24.57
N GLY A 53 -50.41 9.29 24.73
CA GLY A 53 -49.53 10.28 24.13
C GLY A 53 -48.68 9.67 23.03
N GLY A 54 -48.42 10.45 21.98
CA GLY A 54 -47.50 10.07 20.90
C GLY A 54 -46.56 11.21 20.56
N GLU A 55 -45.30 10.86 20.30
CA GLU A 55 -44.28 11.74 19.73
C GLU A 55 -43.75 11.13 18.44
N ILE A 56 -43.54 11.96 17.44
CA ILE A 56 -43.08 11.57 16.11
C ILE A 56 -41.86 12.43 15.80
N SER A 57 -40.70 11.80 15.70
CA SER A 57 -39.46 12.45 15.28
C SER A 57 -39.19 12.13 13.82
N ILE A 58 -38.86 13.15 13.03
CA ILE A 58 -38.67 13.10 11.58
C ILE A 58 -37.27 13.66 11.28
N ARG A 59 -36.45 12.88 10.59
CA ARG A 59 -35.18 13.34 10.01
C ARG A 59 -35.31 13.49 8.50
N ASN A 60 -35.02 14.67 7.99
CA ASN A 60 -34.89 14.88 6.55
C ASN A 60 -33.61 14.21 6.05
N THR A 61 -33.73 13.27 5.11
CA THR A 61 -32.60 12.57 4.47
C THR A 61 -32.52 12.86 2.97
N GLY A 62 -33.29 13.84 2.49
CA GLY A 62 -33.30 14.33 1.11
C GLY A 62 -32.99 15.82 1.04
N ASP A 63 -33.48 16.47 -0.01
CA ASP A 63 -33.23 17.90 -0.25
C ASP A 63 -33.84 18.81 0.85
N PRO A 64 -33.31 20.03 1.06
CA PRO A 64 -33.87 20.98 2.03
C PRO A 64 -35.34 21.31 1.78
N LEU A 65 -36.17 21.16 2.82
CA LEU A 65 -37.60 21.48 2.77
C LEU A 65 -37.83 22.93 3.21
N SER A 66 -38.70 23.65 2.50
CA SER A 66 -39.19 24.99 2.90
C SER A 66 -40.52 24.94 3.66
N ASN A 67 -41.27 23.85 3.49
CA ASN A 67 -42.47 23.49 4.23
C ASN A 67 -42.62 21.96 4.29
N TRP A 68 -43.42 21.46 5.24
CA TRP A 68 -43.70 20.03 5.33
C TRP A 68 -45.13 19.75 5.81
N THR A 69 -45.69 18.66 5.28
CA THR A 69 -46.95 18.05 5.70
C THR A 69 -46.71 16.58 5.98
N LEU A 70 -46.84 16.16 7.24
CA LEU A 70 -46.77 14.77 7.68
C LEU A 70 -48.17 14.13 7.58
N THR A 71 -48.27 12.93 7.01
CA THR A 71 -49.52 12.15 6.98
C THR A 71 -49.30 10.71 7.45
N PHE A 72 -50.20 10.18 8.27
CA PHE A 72 -50.18 8.78 8.72
C PHE A 72 -51.59 8.26 9.09
N PRO A 73 -51.88 6.95 8.93
CA PRO A 73 -53.14 6.35 9.36
C PRO A 73 -53.05 5.77 10.78
N PHE A 74 -54.08 5.99 11.59
CA PHE A 74 -54.30 5.23 12.83
C PHE A 74 -54.96 3.87 12.55
N PRO A 75 -54.33 2.74 12.95
CA PRO A 75 -54.78 1.40 12.58
C PRO A 75 -55.91 0.82 13.46
N SER A 76 -56.21 1.40 14.63
CA SER A 76 -57.11 0.80 15.63
C SER A 76 -58.09 1.82 16.21
N GLY A 77 -58.72 2.61 15.34
CA GLY A 77 -59.83 3.50 15.71
C GLY A 77 -59.45 4.74 16.51
N GLN A 78 -58.16 5.02 16.71
CA GLN A 78 -57.71 6.14 17.54
C GLN A 78 -58.10 7.53 16.99
N ARG A 79 -58.10 8.53 17.88
CA ARG A 79 -58.41 9.93 17.59
C ARG A 79 -57.39 10.87 18.22
N VAL A 80 -56.91 11.86 17.48
CA VAL A 80 -56.16 13.00 18.05
C VAL A 80 -57.12 13.87 18.86
N SER A 81 -56.71 14.25 20.07
CA SER A 81 -57.46 15.17 20.96
C SER A 81 -56.83 16.56 20.99
N ASN A 82 -55.50 16.66 20.99
CA ASN A 82 -54.73 17.89 20.82
C ASN A 82 -53.30 17.55 20.40
N GLY A 83 -52.56 18.51 19.82
CA GLY A 83 -51.17 18.34 19.43
C GLY A 83 -50.41 19.66 19.31
N TRP A 84 -49.09 19.56 19.22
CA TRP A 84 -48.15 20.68 19.19
C TRP A 84 -47.11 20.53 18.07
N ASN A 85 -46.28 21.57 17.87
CA ASN A 85 -45.28 21.71 16.81
C ASN A 85 -45.81 21.59 15.36
N GLY A 86 -47.12 21.66 15.15
CA GLY A 86 -47.75 21.64 13.84
C GLY A 86 -49.25 21.89 13.91
N GLU A 87 -49.89 22.06 12.75
CA GLU A 87 -51.35 22.20 12.62
C GLU A 87 -51.97 20.81 12.39
N TRP A 88 -52.70 20.30 13.38
CA TRP A 88 -53.22 18.94 13.40
C TRP A 88 -54.64 18.84 12.86
N SER A 89 -54.90 17.83 12.03
CA SER A 89 -56.23 17.47 11.52
C SER A 89 -56.36 15.95 11.34
N GLN A 90 -57.58 15.41 11.41
CA GLN A 90 -57.84 13.99 11.19
C GLN A 90 -59.15 13.79 10.42
N SER A 91 -59.15 12.88 9.44
CA SER A 91 -60.34 12.42 8.72
C SER A 91 -60.37 10.90 8.68
N GLY A 92 -61.38 10.30 9.30
CA GLY A 92 -61.43 8.85 9.52
C GLY A 92 -60.23 8.35 10.32
N SER A 93 -59.47 7.42 9.77
CA SER A 93 -58.17 6.96 10.30
C SER A 93 -57.02 7.92 10.06
N ASN A 94 -57.10 8.79 9.05
CA ASN A 94 -55.93 9.48 8.51
C ASN A 94 -55.68 10.81 9.22
N VAL A 95 -54.52 10.92 9.84
CA VAL A 95 -54.01 12.15 10.48
C VAL A 95 -53.17 12.91 9.46
N THR A 96 -53.29 14.24 9.47
CA THR A 96 -52.48 15.17 8.68
C THR A 96 -52.00 16.30 9.58
N VAL A 97 -50.69 16.52 9.61
CA VAL A 97 -50.01 17.55 10.40
C VAL A 97 -49.22 18.45 9.46
N ARG A 98 -49.54 19.73 9.40
CA ARG A 98 -48.74 20.72 8.65
C ARG A 98 -47.72 21.39 9.57
N ASN A 99 -46.62 21.89 9.01
CA ASN A 99 -45.68 22.69 9.77
C ASN A 99 -46.37 23.92 10.40
N ALA A 100 -45.95 24.29 11.60
CA ALA A 100 -46.27 25.58 12.17
C ALA A 100 -45.51 26.69 11.42
N SER A 101 -45.93 27.94 11.59
CA SER A 101 -45.34 29.12 10.91
C SER A 101 -43.84 29.32 11.17
N TYR A 102 -43.29 28.72 12.24
CA TYR A 102 -41.89 28.87 12.67
C TYR A 102 -40.98 27.67 12.37
N ASN A 103 -41.50 26.52 11.90
CA ASN A 103 -40.72 25.28 11.76
C ASN A 103 -40.80 24.57 10.39
N GLY A 104 -41.28 25.26 9.35
CA GLY A 104 -41.37 24.70 7.98
C GLY A 104 -40.03 24.46 7.28
N SER A 105 -39.00 25.27 7.58
CA SER A 105 -37.66 25.13 6.99
C SER A 105 -36.86 24.01 7.67
N GLN A 106 -36.46 22.99 6.92
CA GLN A 106 -35.76 21.80 7.43
C GLN A 106 -34.67 21.34 6.44
N GLY A 107 -33.41 21.63 6.75
CA GLY A 107 -32.26 21.27 5.90
C GLY A 107 -32.02 19.75 5.80
N THR A 108 -31.21 19.34 4.82
CA THR A 108 -30.75 17.95 4.69
C THR A 108 -30.03 17.50 5.96
N GLY A 109 -30.37 16.32 6.47
CA GLY A 109 -29.82 15.75 7.70
C GLY A 109 -30.48 16.23 9.00
N ALA A 110 -31.29 17.31 8.96
CA ALA A 110 -31.92 17.90 10.14
C ALA A 110 -33.06 17.03 10.71
N THR A 111 -33.26 17.12 12.02
CA THR A 111 -34.29 16.36 12.76
C THR A 111 -35.24 17.30 13.49
N PHE A 112 -36.54 17.06 13.39
CA PHE A 112 -37.61 17.80 14.07
C PHE A 112 -38.68 16.85 14.61
N SER A 113 -39.41 17.25 15.66
CA SER A 113 -40.43 16.41 16.30
C SER A 113 -41.79 17.12 16.43
N VAL A 114 -42.87 16.35 16.25
CA VAL A 114 -44.25 16.73 16.58
C VAL A 114 -44.83 15.78 17.63
N GLY A 115 -45.75 16.26 18.47
CA GLY A 115 -46.35 15.45 19.52
C GLY A 115 -47.83 15.74 19.73
N PHE A 116 -48.54 14.78 20.30
CA PHE A 116 -49.99 14.84 20.50
C PHE A 116 -50.47 13.99 21.67
N ASN A 117 -51.67 14.30 22.16
CA ASN A 117 -52.48 13.42 22.99
C ASN A 117 -53.71 12.94 22.21
N GLY A 118 -54.14 11.70 22.43
CA GLY A 118 -55.27 11.09 21.74
C GLY A 118 -56.06 10.12 22.62
N THR A 119 -57.14 9.60 22.06
CA THR A 119 -58.00 8.56 22.66
C THR A 119 -58.14 7.36 21.73
N TYR A 120 -58.49 6.19 22.29
CA TYR A 120 -58.68 4.96 21.53
C TYR A 120 -59.85 4.12 22.04
N SER A 121 -60.34 3.20 21.21
CA SER A 121 -61.42 2.27 21.52
C SER A 121 -61.06 0.87 21.07
N GLY A 122 -60.85 -0.05 22.01
CA GLY A 122 -60.27 -1.36 21.74
C GLY A 122 -58.76 -1.34 21.93
N THR A 123 -57.99 -1.76 20.92
CA THR A 123 -56.52 -1.80 20.95
C THR A 123 -55.88 -0.46 20.58
N ASN A 124 -54.70 -0.14 21.14
CA ASN A 124 -53.93 1.04 20.76
C ASN A 124 -52.66 0.69 19.97
N THR A 125 -52.83 0.15 18.76
CA THR A 125 -51.73 -0.26 17.88
C THR A 125 -51.02 0.96 17.28
N ASN A 126 -49.69 1.01 17.34
CA ASN A 126 -48.93 2.15 16.82
C ASN A 126 -49.11 2.32 15.30
N PRO A 127 -49.16 3.56 14.77
CA PRO A 127 -49.06 3.80 13.34
C PRO A 127 -47.68 3.39 12.81
N SER A 128 -47.65 2.71 11.66
CA SER A 128 -46.45 2.11 11.06
C SER A 128 -46.08 2.68 9.68
N SER A 129 -46.89 3.57 9.12
CA SER A 129 -46.67 4.20 7.83
C SER A 129 -46.80 5.72 7.96
N PHE A 130 -45.81 6.44 7.43
CA PHE A 130 -45.70 7.90 7.49
C PHE A 130 -45.25 8.40 6.12
N ALA A 131 -45.69 9.60 5.74
CA ALA A 131 -45.21 10.29 4.55
C ALA A 131 -45.03 11.78 4.82
N ILE A 132 -44.01 12.39 4.22
CA ILE A 132 -43.77 13.84 4.20
C ILE A 132 -44.05 14.35 2.79
N ASN A 133 -44.90 15.37 2.67
CA ASN A 133 -45.32 15.97 1.39
C ASN A 133 -45.84 14.95 0.35
N GLY A 134 -46.37 13.82 0.82
CA GLY A 134 -46.86 12.70 0.01
C GLY A 134 -45.84 11.58 -0.23
N THR A 135 -44.54 11.80 0.00
CA THR A 135 -43.50 10.78 -0.17
C THR A 135 -43.40 9.89 1.08
N PRO A 136 -43.50 8.55 0.96
CA PRO A 136 -43.38 7.64 2.10
C PRO A 136 -42.01 7.70 2.77
N CYS A 137 -42.00 7.89 4.08
CA CYS A 137 -40.81 7.76 4.91
C CYS A 137 -40.51 6.27 5.19
N ASN A 138 -39.28 5.96 5.60
CA ASN A 138 -38.84 4.58 5.91
C ASN A 138 -39.04 3.57 4.75
N GLY A 139 -39.05 4.01 3.49
CA GLY A 139 -38.98 3.14 2.29
C GLY A 139 -40.28 2.47 1.81
N GLY A 140 -41.39 2.60 2.55
CA GLY A 140 -42.71 2.10 2.14
C GLY A 140 -42.95 0.61 2.44
N GLN A 141 -43.93 0.32 3.28
CA GLN A 141 -44.29 -1.02 3.80
C GLN A 141 -45.06 -1.91 2.80
N ASN A 142 -44.67 -1.94 1.52
CA ASN A 142 -45.18 -2.93 0.56
C ASN A 142 -44.20 -3.24 -0.59
N GLN A 143 -42.90 -3.28 -0.30
CA GLN A 143 -41.89 -3.84 -1.20
C GLN A 143 -41.70 -5.33 -0.90
N THR A 144 -41.92 -6.20 -1.88
CA THR A 144 -41.53 -7.62 -1.81
C THR A 144 -40.04 -7.70 -1.43
N PRO A 145 -39.65 -8.44 -0.38
CA PRO A 145 -38.25 -8.54 0.01
C PRO A 145 -37.40 -9.06 -1.14
N SER A 146 -36.30 -8.37 -1.44
CA SER A 146 -35.28 -8.88 -2.37
C SER A 146 -34.18 -9.59 -1.59
N LEU A 147 -33.55 -10.58 -2.21
CA LEU A 147 -32.30 -11.13 -1.72
C LEU A 147 -31.20 -10.06 -1.80
N VAL A 148 -30.39 -9.97 -0.75
CA VAL A 148 -29.14 -9.23 -0.71
C VAL A 148 -28.05 -10.25 -0.43
N VAL A 149 -27.29 -10.60 -1.46
CA VAL A 149 -26.21 -11.59 -1.40
C VAL A 149 -24.89 -10.84 -1.54
N THR A 150 -23.91 -11.15 -0.69
CA THR A 150 -22.61 -10.46 -0.70
C THR A 150 -21.47 -11.38 -0.20
N PRO A 151 -20.40 -11.58 -1.00
CA PRO A 151 -20.27 -11.21 -2.41
C PRO A 151 -21.13 -12.10 -3.34
N THR A 152 -21.32 -11.69 -4.59
CA THR A 152 -21.94 -12.53 -5.66
C THR A 152 -20.91 -13.24 -6.54
N SER A 153 -19.63 -13.07 -6.26
CA SER A 153 -18.55 -13.91 -6.81
C SER A 153 -17.67 -14.33 -5.64
N VAL A 154 -17.31 -15.63 -5.57
CA VAL A 154 -16.42 -16.17 -4.54
C VAL A 154 -15.32 -17.01 -5.19
N THR A 155 -14.09 -16.78 -4.75
CA THR A 155 -12.97 -17.68 -5.07
C THR A 155 -12.88 -18.72 -3.96
N VAL A 156 -12.89 -20.00 -4.32
CA VAL A 156 -12.83 -21.14 -3.39
C VAL A 156 -11.47 -21.82 -3.59
N PRO A 157 -10.53 -21.76 -2.63
CA PRO A 157 -9.26 -22.48 -2.74
C PRO A 157 -9.51 -23.98 -2.86
N GLU A 158 -8.75 -24.66 -3.72
CA GLU A 158 -8.80 -26.10 -3.88
C GLU A 158 -8.59 -26.83 -2.54
N GLY A 159 -9.27 -27.96 -2.38
CA GLY A 159 -9.45 -28.73 -1.14
C GLY A 159 -10.32 -28.03 -0.08
N GLY A 160 -10.36 -26.70 -0.09
CA GLY A 160 -10.81 -25.81 0.97
C GLY A 160 -12.23 -25.25 0.81
N THR A 161 -12.49 -24.11 1.46
CA THR A 161 -13.84 -23.52 1.53
C THR A 161 -13.81 -22.00 1.49
N ALA A 162 -14.83 -21.40 0.89
CA ALA A 162 -15.10 -19.96 0.96
C ALA A 162 -16.57 -19.71 1.34
N THR A 163 -16.91 -18.46 1.67
CA THR A 163 -18.26 -18.11 2.14
C THR A 163 -18.81 -16.88 1.45
N TYR A 164 -20.14 -16.81 1.36
CA TYR A 164 -20.86 -15.57 1.12
C TYR A 164 -22.02 -15.43 2.12
N SER A 165 -22.54 -14.21 2.23
CA SER A 165 -23.61 -13.86 3.13
C SER A 165 -24.91 -13.55 2.39
N VAL A 166 -26.04 -13.84 3.03
CA VAL A 166 -27.40 -13.58 2.51
C VAL A 166 -28.21 -12.86 3.58
N ARG A 167 -28.93 -11.81 3.20
CA ARG A 167 -30.03 -11.21 3.99
C ARG A 167 -31.18 -10.79 3.08
N LEU A 168 -32.26 -10.27 3.65
CA LEU A 168 -33.34 -9.62 2.89
C LEU A 168 -33.18 -8.09 2.92
N SER A 169 -33.70 -7.41 1.89
CA SER A 169 -33.73 -5.94 1.81
C SER A 169 -34.88 -5.29 2.58
N SER A 170 -35.95 -6.03 2.89
CA SER A 170 -37.09 -5.58 3.69
C SER A 170 -37.60 -6.67 4.63
N ALA A 171 -38.38 -6.29 5.64
CA ALA A 171 -39.03 -7.22 6.56
C ALA A 171 -40.05 -8.09 5.82
N PRO A 172 -39.93 -9.43 5.84
CA PRO A 172 -40.92 -10.29 5.21
C PRO A 172 -42.19 -10.36 6.06
N SER A 173 -43.35 -10.52 5.42
CA SER A 173 -44.66 -10.61 6.09
C SER A 173 -44.91 -11.97 6.77
N SER A 174 -44.08 -12.97 6.48
CA SER A 174 -44.04 -14.31 7.07
C SER A 174 -42.61 -14.85 7.01
N ASN A 175 -42.33 -16.03 7.56
CA ASN A 175 -40.99 -16.60 7.47
C ASN A 175 -40.65 -17.00 6.02
N VAL A 176 -39.52 -16.54 5.53
CA VAL A 176 -38.98 -16.84 4.18
C VAL A 176 -37.81 -17.82 4.32
N THR A 177 -37.96 -19.00 3.74
CA THR A 177 -36.84 -19.92 3.52
C THR A 177 -36.12 -19.54 2.22
N VAL A 178 -34.81 -19.34 2.31
CA VAL A 178 -33.93 -19.11 1.15
C VAL A 178 -33.05 -20.33 0.96
N THR A 179 -33.07 -20.95 -0.21
CA THR A 179 -32.22 -22.10 -0.54
C THR A 179 -31.12 -21.70 -1.51
N THR A 180 -29.92 -22.25 -1.31
CA THR A 180 -28.86 -22.24 -2.32
C THR A 180 -28.84 -23.58 -3.03
N THR A 181 -28.96 -23.57 -4.35
CA THR A 181 -28.86 -24.76 -5.21
C THR A 181 -27.71 -24.62 -6.19
N ALA A 182 -26.86 -25.64 -6.25
CA ALA A 182 -25.77 -25.71 -7.24
C ALA A 182 -26.34 -25.81 -8.66
N GLY A 183 -25.83 -24.98 -9.56
CA GLY A 183 -26.22 -24.88 -10.95
C GLY A 183 -25.21 -25.54 -11.89
N SER A 184 -25.20 -25.06 -13.14
CA SER A 184 -24.26 -25.48 -14.18
C SER A 184 -22.86 -24.92 -13.94
N GLY A 185 -21.89 -25.64 -14.50
CA GLY A 185 -20.46 -25.45 -14.24
C GLY A 185 -19.90 -26.67 -13.51
N ASP A 186 -18.81 -26.48 -12.81
CA ASP A 186 -17.99 -27.56 -12.25
C ASP A 186 -18.73 -28.51 -11.29
N SER A 187 -18.30 -29.77 -11.21
CA SER A 187 -18.84 -30.74 -10.26
C SER A 187 -18.39 -30.45 -8.84
N ASP A 188 -17.15 -29.98 -8.70
CA ASP A 188 -16.36 -30.11 -7.48
C ASP A 188 -16.53 -28.93 -6.52
N LEU A 189 -16.80 -27.75 -7.08
CA LEU A 189 -17.45 -26.63 -6.41
C LEU A 189 -18.85 -27.01 -5.92
N SER A 190 -19.05 -27.10 -4.60
CA SER A 190 -20.26 -27.62 -3.96
C SER A 190 -20.70 -26.80 -2.74
N VAL A 191 -21.96 -26.95 -2.29
CA VAL A 191 -22.45 -26.30 -1.05
C VAL A 191 -22.07 -27.15 0.16
N ALA A 192 -21.18 -26.66 1.01
CA ALA A 192 -20.73 -27.36 2.21
C ALA A 192 -21.66 -27.16 3.41
N SER A 193 -22.18 -25.93 3.60
CA SER A 193 -23.14 -25.62 4.66
C SER A 193 -23.94 -24.35 4.35
N GLY A 194 -25.01 -24.09 5.12
CA GLY A 194 -25.88 -22.92 4.90
C GLY A 194 -26.80 -23.00 3.67
N GLY A 195 -26.90 -24.16 3.00
CA GLY A 195 -27.71 -24.35 1.80
C GLY A 195 -29.23 -24.11 1.94
N SER A 196 -29.73 -23.95 3.17
CA SER A 196 -31.09 -23.51 3.47
C SER A 196 -31.08 -22.58 4.69
N LEU A 197 -31.48 -21.33 4.49
CA LEU A 197 -31.49 -20.24 5.46
C LEU A 197 -32.93 -19.81 5.78
N SER A 198 -33.17 -19.24 6.97
CA SER A 198 -34.51 -18.91 7.44
C SER A 198 -34.59 -17.48 7.97
N PHE A 199 -35.37 -16.64 7.29
CA PHE A 199 -35.54 -15.22 7.60
C PHE A 199 -36.96 -14.94 8.11
N THR A 200 -37.05 -14.41 9.32
CA THR A 200 -38.27 -14.04 10.05
C THR A 200 -38.45 -12.52 10.04
N THR A 201 -39.58 -12.05 10.57
CA THR A 201 -39.80 -10.62 10.88
C THR A 201 -38.74 -10.00 11.81
N SER A 202 -37.96 -10.81 12.54
CA SER A 202 -36.98 -10.35 13.53
C SER A 202 -35.50 -10.52 13.15
N ASN A 203 -35.14 -11.42 12.23
CA ASN A 203 -33.74 -11.66 11.83
C ASN A 203 -33.44 -11.34 10.34
N TRP A 204 -34.40 -10.80 9.57
CA TRP A 204 -34.25 -10.56 8.13
C TRP A 204 -33.09 -9.66 7.72
N GLN A 205 -32.66 -8.74 8.59
CA GLN A 205 -31.47 -7.90 8.39
C GLN A 205 -30.17 -8.62 8.73
N THR A 206 -30.23 -9.63 9.61
CA THR A 206 -29.06 -10.38 10.07
C THR A 206 -28.55 -11.25 8.92
N ALA A 207 -27.36 -10.94 8.43
CA ALA A 207 -26.71 -11.71 7.40
C ALA A 207 -26.44 -13.15 7.89
N GLN A 208 -26.90 -14.13 7.13
CA GLN A 208 -26.69 -15.56 7.37
C GLN A 208 -25.74 -16.11 6.31
N THR A 209 -24.83 -17.00 6.71
CA THR A 209 -23.71 -17.45 5.88
C THR A 209 -24.05 -18.73 5.09
N VAL A 210 -23.61 -18.78 3.84
CA VAL A 210 -23.49 -20.01 3.04
C VAL A 210 -22.00 -20.30 2.84
N THR A 211 -21.60 -21.55 3.06
CA THR A 211 -20.23 -22.02 2.81
C THR A 211 -20.21 -22.90 1.57
N LEU A 212 -19.34 -22.56 0.62
CA LEU A 212 -19.00 -23.40 -0.53
C LEU A 212 -17.67 -24.12 -0.29
N ARG A 213 -17.49 -25.26 -0.94
CA ARG A 213 -16.27 -26.09 -0.90
C ARG A 213 -15.83 -26.43 -2.33
N ALA A 214 -14.53 -26.40 -2.58
CA ALA A 214 -13.87 -27.02 -3.72
C ALA A 214 -13.57 -28.49 -3.42
N ALA A 215 -13.51 -29.38 -4.41
CA ALA A 215 -12.86 -30.68 -4.18
C ALA A 215 -11.34 -30.51 -4.21
N GLN A 216 -10.62 -31.63 -4.31
CA GLN A 216 -9.23 -31.61 -4.73
C GLN A 216 -9.13 -32.65 -5.83
N ASP A 217 -8.53 -32.30 -6.96
CA ASP A 217 -8.29 -33.23 -8.05
C ASP A 217 -6.82 -33.22 -8.52
N SER A 218 -6.52 -32.82 -9.75
CA SER A 218 -5.19 -32.87 -10.40
C SER A 218 -5.15 -32.20 -11.80
N ASP A 219 -6.13 -31.36 -12.11
CA ASP A 219 -6.20 -30.51 -13.31
C ASP A 219 -5.34 -29.24 -13.10
N THR A 220 -5.32 -28.29 -14.04
CA THR A 220 -4.65 -26.97 -13.92
C THR A 220 -5.56 -25.83 -14.43
N THR A 221 -6.87 -26.07 -14.39
CA THR A 221 -7.92 -25.28 -15.04
C THR A 221 -8.99 -24.88 -14.03
N ASN A 222 -8.81 -23.75 -13.33
CA ASN A 222 -9.79 -23.15 -12.40
C ASN A 222 -11.27 -23.41 -12.79
N GLY A 223 -11.89 -24.39 -12.13
CA GLY A 223 -13.30 -24.72 -12.28
C GLY A 223 -14.18 -23.49 -12.01
N THR A 224 -15.34 -23.42 -12.68
CA THR A 224 -16.33 -22.37 -12.37
C THR A 224 -17.73 -22.95 -12.27
N ARG A 225 -18.46 -22.60 -11.22
CA ARG A 225 -19.84 -23.06 -11.02
C ARG A 225 -20.76 -21.95 -10.54
N THR A 226 -21.93 -21.90 -11.15
CA THR A 226 -23.03 -21.01 -10.71
C THR A 226 -23.82 -21.65 -9.58
N PHE A 227 -24.27 -20.83 -8.62
CA PHE A 227 -25.15 -21.23 -7.53
C PHE A 227 -26.37 -20.30 -7.51
N SER A 228 -27.57 -20.86 -7.55
CA SER A 228 -28.82 -20.11 -7.50
C SER A 228 -29.27 -19.96 -6.04
N VAL A 229 -29.24 -18.73 -5.53
CA VAL A 229 -29.81 -18.38 -4.23
C VAL A 229 -31.24 -17.91 -4.47
N ALA A 230 -32.24 -18.64 -3.97
CA ALA A 230 -33.63 -18.47 -4.36
C ALA A 230 -34.60 -18.59 -3.16
N ALA A 231 -35.76 -17.94 -3.27
CA ALA A 231 -36.89 -18.08 -2.34
C ALA A 231 -38.22 -17.88 -3.07
N SER A 232 -39.30 -18.45 -2.54
CA SER A 232 -40.63 -18.36 -3.17
C SER A 232 -41.11 -16.90 -3.24
N GLY A 233 -41.45 -16.44 -4.44
CA GLY A 233 -41.90 -15.06 -4.69
C GLY A 233 -40.78 -14.00 -4.74
N ILE A 234 -39.51 -14.39 -4.62
CA ILE A 234 -38.36 -13.47 -4.67
C ILE A 234 -37.48 -13.81 -5.87
N THR A 235 -37.03 -12.81 -6.63
CA THR A 235 -36.10 -12.99 -7.74
C THR A 235 -34.81 -13.65 -7.26
N PRO A 236 -34.39 -14.80 -7.82
CA PRO A 236 -33.13 -15.44 -7.46
C PRO A 236 -31.91 -14.56 -7.75
N VAL A 237 -30.85 -14.77 -6.98
CA VAL A 237 -29.52 -14.17 -7.21
C VAL A 237 -28.53 -15.29 -7.50
N THR A 238 -27.82 -15.18 -8.61
CA THR A 238 -26.71 -16.09 -8.94
C THR A 238 -25.45 -15.65 -8.19
N VAL A 239 -24.82 -16.60 -7.51
CA VAL A 239 -23.41 -16.49 -7.08
C VAL A 239 -22.55 -17.29 -8.05
N THR A 240 -21.47 -16.72 -8.53
CA THR A 240 -20.44 -17.46 -9.27
C THR A 240 -19.35 -17.88 -8.30
N ALA A 241 -19.11 -19.18 -8.18
CA ALA A 241 -17.89 -19.69 -7.57
C ALA A 241 -16.84 -19.93 -8.67
N THR A 242 -15.60 -19.62 -8.36
CA THR A 242 -14.41 -19.94 -9.15
C THR A 242 -13.47 -20.71 -8.23
N GLU A 243 -13.00 -21.87 -8.65
CA GLU A 243 -11.86 -22.55 -8.00
C GLU A 243 -10.67 -21.59 -7.98
N ALA A 244 -9.87 -21.64 -6.92
CA ALA A 244 -8.46 -21.29 -6.99
C ALA A 244 -7.69 -22.61 -6.85
N ASP A 245 -7.48 -23.19 -8.02
CA ASP A 245 -6.58 -24.29 -8.35
C ASP A 245 -5.20 -24.08 -7.69
N ASP A 246 -4.66 -25.10 -7.03
CA ASP A 246 -3.31 -25.04 -6.42
C ASP A 246 -2.23 -25.84 -7.16
N ASP A 247 -2.58 -26.47 -8.30
CA ASP A 247 -1.67 -27.24 -9.14
C ASP A 247 -1.03 -26.36 -10.23
N THR A 248 0.11 -25.72 -9.88
CA THR A 248 0.82 -24.85 -10.83
C THR A 248 1.27 -25.62 -12.07
N SER A 249 0.87 -25.16 -13.26
CA SER A 249 1.29 -25.70 -14.57
C SER A 249 2.81 -25.92 -14.62
N GLN A 250 3.26 -27.18 -14.65
CA GLN A 250 4.66 -27.51 -14.47
C GLN A 250 5.52 -27.02 -15.63
N GLY A 251 6.42 -26.08 -15.35
CA GLY A 251 7.56 -25.82 -16.23
C GLY A 251 8.51 -27.03 -16.28
N THR A 252 9.48 -27.01 -17.18
CA THR A 252 10.53 -28.04 -17.17
C THR A 252 11.45 -27.82 -15.97
N GLN A 253 11.62 -28.86 -15.13
CA GLN A 253 12.58 -28.85 -14.03
C GLN A 253 13.98 -28.44 -14.54
N SER A 254 14.61 -27.49 -13.86
CA SER A 254 15.97 -27.04 -14.18
C SER A 254 16.78 -26.74 -12.92
N LEU A 255 18.09 -26.65 -13.11
CA LEU A 255 19.05 -26.13 -12.14
C LEU A 255 19.07 -24.61 -12.23
N LEU A 256 19.14 -23.92 -11.10
CA LEU A 256 19.37 -22.48 -11.00
C LEU A 256 20.65 -22.24 -10.21
N VAL A 257 21.61 -21.52 -10.79
CA VAL A 257 22.94 -21.31 -10.23
C VAL A 257 23.27 -19.82 -10.25
N SER A 258 23.77 -19.28 -9.13
CA SER A 258 24.14 -17.86 -9.06
C SER A 258 25.26 -17.58 -8.04
N PRO A 259 26.30 -16.80 -8.40
CA PRO A 259 26.64 -16.38 -9.76
C PRO A 259 27.23 -17.53 -10.60
N THR A 260 27.26 -17.38 -11.93
CA THR A 260 27.92 -18.34 -12.85
C THR A 260 29.36 -17.95 -13.22
N ALA A 261 29.84 -16.81 -12.71
CA ALA A 261 31.25 -16.44 -12.70
C ALA A 261 31.66 -16.12 -11.25
N VAL A 262 32.78 -16.67 -10.78
CA VAL A 262 33.23 -16.55 -9.39
C VAL A 262 34.72 -16.16 -9.34
N PRO A 263 35.07 -14.92 -8.93
CA PRO A 263 36.43 -14.61 -8.55
C PRO A 263 36.76 -15.30 -7.21
N VAL A 264 37.82 -16.09 -7.17
CA VAL A 264 38.31 -16.79 -5.98
C VAL A 264 39.66 -16.16 -5.59
N PRO A 265 39.77 -15.47 -4.43
CA PRO A 265 41.06 -14.94 -3.98
C PRO A 265 42.08 -16.07 -3.79
N GLU A 266 43.31 -15.84 -4.23
CA GLU A 266 44.43 -16.75 -3.98
C GLU A 266 44.61 -17.00 -2.47
N GLY A 267 44.97 -18.24 -2.10
CA GLY A 267 45.01 -18.73 -0.73
C GLY A 267 43.66 -18.71 0.02
N GLY A 268 42.59 -18.29 -0.65
CA GLY A 268 41.32 -17.89 -0.05
C GLY A 268 40.14 -18.74 -0.51
N THR A 269 38.92 -18.23 -0.27
CA THR A 269 37.68 -18.90 -0.66
C THR A 269 36.64 -17.93 -1.19
N ALA A 270 35.81 -18.41 -2.10
CA ALA A 270 34.62 -17.74 -2.59
C ALA A 270 33.47 -18.75 -2.72
N SER A 271 32.27 -18.31 -3.11
CA SER A 271 31.12 -19.21 -3.20
C SER A 271 30.10 -18.82 -4.26
N TYR A 272 29.34 -19.81 -4.70
CA TYR A 272 28.10 -19.64 -5.45
C TYR A 272 26.99 -20.46 -4.79
N THR A 273 25.76 -20.25 -5.25
CA THR A 273 24.58 -20.96 -4.76
C THR A 273 23.90 -21.75 -5.86
N VAL A 274 23.28 -22.87 -5.49
CA VAL A 274 22.49 -23.72 -6.37
C VAL A 274 21.10 -23.92 -5.75
N ARG A 275 20.06 -23.92 -6.58
CA ARG A 275 18.73 -24.41 -6.22
C ARG A 275 18.04 -25.07 -7.41
N LEU A 276 16.84 -25.59 -7.19
CA LEU A 276 15.96 -26.07 -8.25
C LEU A 276 14.93 -25.00 -8.63
N ALA A 277 14.48 -25.03 -9.88
CA ALA A 277 13.42 -24.14 -10.37
C ALA A 277 12.01 -24.54 -9.93
N ILE A 278 11.79 -25.82 -9.64
CA ILE A 278 10.48 -26.44 -9.33
C ILE A 278 10.66 -27.48 -8.21
N ALA A 279 9.57 -27.77 -7.49
CA ALA A 279 9.49 -28.80 -6.45
C ALA A 279 9.77 -30.21 -7.03
N PRO A 280 10.82 -30.91 -6.56
CA PRO A 280 11.05 -32.28 -6.99
C PRO A 280 10.13 -33.22 -6.21
N THR A 281 9.58 -34.24 -6.89
CA THR A 281 8.71 -35.27 -6.29
C THR A 281 9.45 -36.27 -5.40
N GLY A 282 10.77 -36.11 -5.24
CA GLY A 282 11.66 -36.91 -4.39
C GLY A 282 13.00 -36.21 -4.20
N ASN A 283 13.98 -36.87 -3.59
CA ASN A 283 15.29 -36.27 -3.37
C ASN A 283 16.09 -36.19 -4.69
N VAL A 284 16.50 -34.99 -5.07
CA VAL A 284 17.36 -34.70 -6.23
C VAL A 284 18.76 -34.37 -5.75
N THR A 285 19.74 -35.17 -6.15
CA THR A 285 21.17 -34.92 -5.86
C THR A 285 21.78 -34.10 -7.00
N VAL A 286 22.39 -32.97 -6.67
CA VAL A 286 23.14 -32.14 -7.62
C VAL A 286 24.63 -32.21 -7.28
N THR A 287 25.46 -32.62 -8.23
CA THR A 287 26.92 -32.70 -8.08
C THR A 287 27.59 -31.45 -8.64
N ASN A 288 28.53 -30.89 -7.87
CA ASN A 288 29.35 -29.75 -8.26
C ASN A 288 30.78 -30.25 -8.46
N THR A 289 31.13 -30.57 -9.71
CA THR A 289 32.39 -31.26 -10.04
C THR A 289 33.37 -30.31 -10.70
N ALA A 290 34.57 -30.20 -10.13
CA ALA A 290 35.66 -29.42 -10.69
C ALA A 290 36.14 -30.06 -12.01
N GLY A 291 35.98 -29.34 -13.12
CA GLY A 291 36.29 -29.81 -14.46
C GLY A 291 37.70 -29.44 -14.92
N SER A 292 37.84 -29.24 -16.23
CA SER A 292 39.06 -28.74 -16.87
C SER A 292 39.32 -27.26 -16.60
N GLY A 293 40.58 -26.88 -16.76
CA GLY A 293 41.13 -25.60 -16.32
C GLY A 293 42.10 -25.87 -15.18
N ASP A 294 42.26 -24.88 -14.31
CA ASP A 294 43.30 -24.91 -13.29
C ASP A 294 43.21 -26.08 -12.30
N SER A 295 44.34 -26.56 -11.80
CA SER A 295 44.38 -27.58 -10.74
C SER A 295 43.98 -27.02 -9.38
N ASP A 296 44.34 -25.77 -9.12
CA ASP A 296 44.48 -25.24 -7.77
C ASP A 296 43.21 -24.55 -7.26
N ILE A 297 42.33 -24.12 -8.18
CA ILE A 297 40.93 -23.86 -7.89
C ILE A 297 40.18 -25.18 -7.63
N THR A 298 39.74 -25.42 -6.40
CA THR A 298 39.05 -26.65 -5.95
C THR A 298 37.66 -26.37 -5.37
N VAL A 299 36.79 -27.38 -5.37
CA VAL A 299 35.49 -27.34 -4.65
C VAL A 299 35.73 -27.79 -3.21
N SER A 300 35.88 -26.83 -2.29
CA SER A 300 36.21 -27.07 -0.88
C SER A 300 35.00 -27.46 -0.03
N SER A 301 33.79 -27.05 -0.42
CA SER A 301 32.53 -27.48 0.20
C SER A 301 31.37 -27.50 -0.79
N GLY A 302 30.33 -28.30 -0.53
CA GLY A 302 29.13 -28.38 -1.40
C GLY A 302 29.30 -29.21 -2.69
N GLY A 303 30.34 -30.05 -2.80
CA GLY A 303 30.59 -30.91 -3.97
C GLY A 303 29.45 -31.88 -4.34
N SER A 304 28.54 -32.16 -3.39
CA SER A 304 27.25 -32.81 -3.62
C SER A 304 26.19 -32.16 -2.73
N LEU A 305 25.08 -31.74 -3.32
CA LEU A 305 23.94 -31.08 -2.68
C LEU A 305 22.71 -31.98 -2.81
N THR A 306 21.80 -31.93 -1.83
CA THR A 306 20.55 -32.71 -1.86
C THR A 306 19.35 -31.80 -1.68
N PHE A 307 18.51 -31.75 -2.71
CA PHE A 307 17.26 -31.00 -2.71
C PHE A 307 16.08 -31.95 -2.48
N THR A 308 15.16 -31.55 -1.62
CA THR A 308 13.97 -32.28 -1.20
C THR A 308 12.71 -31.49 -1.55
N THR A 309 11.54 -32.11 -1.43
CA THR A 309 10.23 -31.42 -1.48
C THR A 309 10.13 -30.19 -0.59
N SER A 310 10.95 -30.08 0.47
CA SER A 310 10.88 -29.02 1.49
C SER A 310 12.02 -28.00 1.47
N ASN A 311 13.12 -28.21 0.73
CA ASN A 311 14.25 -27.28 0.68
C ASN A 311 14.67 -26.85 -0.75
N TRP A 312 13.97 -27.29 -1.78
CA TRP A 312 14.34 -27.08 -3.19
C TRP A 312 14.45 -25.62 -3.64
N GLN A 313 13.67 -24.71 -3.03
CA GLN A 313 13.73 -23.26 -3.29
C GLN A 313 14.91 -22.58 -2.60
N THR A 314 15.41 -23.17 -1.51
CA THR A 314 16.45 -22.61 -0.66
C THR A 314 17.79 -22.73 -1.37
N PRO A 315 18.48 -21.63 -1.69
CA PRO A 315 19.81 -21.68 -2.29
C PRO A 315 20.79 -22.39 -1.34
N GLN A 316 21.38 -23.50 -1.80
CA GLN A 316 22.43 -24.22 -1.08
C GLN A 316 23.80 -23.79 -1.61
N THR A 317 24.71 -23.47 -0.70
CA THR A 317 26.02 -22.89 -1.02
C THR A 317 27.03 -23.95 -1.45
N VAL A 318 27.84 -23.61 -2.46
CA VAL A 318 29.05 -24.33 -2.87
C VAL A 318 30.23 -23.42 -2.60
N THR A 319 31.24 -23.91 -1.89
CA THR A 319 32.47 -23.15 -1.60
C THR A 319 33.57 -23.60 -2.55
N LEU A 320 34.23 -22.62 -3.15
CA LEU A 320 35.46 -22.80 -3.91
C LEU A 320 36.64 -22.29 -3.07
N ALA A 321 37.79 -22.91 -3.23
CA ALA A 321 39.07 -22.44 -2.70
C ALA A 321 40.10 -22.39 -3.83
N ALA A 322 40.95 -21.36 -3.82
CA ALA A 322 42.20 -21.38 -4.57
C ALA A 322 43.31 -21.91 -3.64
N ALA A 323 44.35 -22.52 -4.21
CA ALA A 323 45.60 -22.71 -3.47
C ALA A 323 46.34 -21.36 -3.38
N GLN A 324 47.54 -21.39 -2.82
CA GLN A 324 48.53 -20.33 -3.00
C GLN A 324 49.72 -20.96 -3.71
N ASP A 325 50.26 -20.32 -4.74
CA ASP A 325 51.49 -20.79 -5.39
C ASP A 325 52.62 -19.74 -5.40
N SER A 326 53.01 -19.22 -6.57
CA SER A 326 54.12 -18.27 -6.80
C SER A 326 54.23 -17.77 -8.26
N ASP A 327 53.21 -18.02 -9.09
CA ASP A 327 53.07 -17.53 -10.47
C ASP A 327 52.59 -16.05 -10.46
N THR A 328 52.06 -15.54 -11.57
CA THR A 328 51.47 -14.18 -11.71
C THR A 328 50.32 -14.18 -12.73
N THR A 329 49.65 -15.32 -12.90
CA THR A 329 48.79 -15.63 -14.05
C THR A 329 47.48 -16.26 -13.59
N ASN A 330 46.47 -15.43 -13.32
CA ASN A 330 45.14 -15.85 -12.86
C ASN A 330 44.65 -17.17 -13.49
N GLY A 331 44.68 -18.27 -12.71
CA GLY A 331 44.10 -19.55 -13.10
C GLY A 331 42.60 -19.42 -13.39
N SER A 332 42.06 -20.33 -14.19
CA SER A 332 40.60 -20.43 -14.35
C SER A 332 40.15 -21.86 -14.55
N ARG A 333 39.07 -22.23 -13.86
CA ARG A 333 38.51 -23.58 -13.86
C ARG A 333 37.01 -23.56 -14.06
N THR A 334 36.51 -24.44 -14.92
CA THR A 334 35.07 -24.67 -15.04
C THR A 334 34.62 -25.66 -13.96
N ILE A 335 33.64 -25.27 -13.14
CA ILE A 335 32.94 -26.17 -12.24
C ILE A 335 31.61 -26.56 -12.89
N THR A 336 31.37 -27.86 -13.08
CA THR A 336 30.15 -28.37 -13.69
C THR A 336 29.13 -28.70 -12.63
N VAL A 337 28.00 -27.99 -12.64
CA VAL A 337 26.82 -28.24 -11.82
C VAL A 337 25.87 -29.16 -12.59
N ALA A 338 25.64 -30.38 -12.12
CA ALA A 338 24.89 -31.39 -12.86
C ALA A 338 23.97 -32.24 -11.97
N SER A 339 22.89 -32.75 -12.56
CA SER A 339 21.99 -33.73 -11.94
C SER A 339 21.43 -34.66 -13.01
N SER A 340 21.05 -35.88 -12.64
CA SER A 340 20.48 -36.86 -13.58
C SER A 340 19.20 -36.33 -14.23
N GLY A 341 19.16 -36.32 -15.56
CA GLY A 341 18.01 -35.85 -16.35
C GLY A 341 17.88 -34.33 -16.50
N LEU A 342 18.77 -33.53 -15.90
CA LEU A 342 18.76 -32.06 -16.03
C LEU A 342 19.93 -31.57 -16.90
N ASN A 343 19.72 -30.46 -17.62
CA ASN A 343 20.81 -29.77 -18.32
C ASN A 343 21.82 -29.23 -17.30
N SER A 344 23.10 -29.57 -17.47
CA SER A 344 24.19 -29.09 -16.61
C SER A 344 24.50 -27.61 -16.86
N ILE A 345 24.88 -26.89 -15.80
CA ILE A 345 25.33 -25.50 -15.86
C ILE A 345 26.82 -25.43 -15.53
N SER A 346 27.57 -24.65 -16.29
CA SER A 346 28.98 -24.35 -16.02
C SER A 346 29.10 -23.08 -15.18
N VAL A 347 29.91 -23.14 -14.13
CA VAL A 347 30.38 -21.97 -13.38
C VAL A 347 31.85 -21.76 -13.73
N THR A 348 32.20 -20.58 -14.24
CA THR A 348 33.60 -20.19 -14.46
C THR A 348 34.17 -19.62 -13.17
N ALA A 349 35.01 -20.38 -12.51
CA ALA A 349 35.85 -19.85 -11.44
C ALA A 349 37.11 -19.24 -12.05
N THR A 350 37.50 -18.06 -11.57
CA THR A 350 38.74 -17.39 -11.97
C THR A 350 39.47 -16.98 -10.70
N GLU A 351 40.75 -17.28 -10.65
CA GLU A 351 41.63 -16.89 -9.57
C GLU A 351 41.79 -15.38 -9.52
N ALA A 352 41.90 -14.83 -8.32
CA ALA A 352 42.35 -13.48 -8.07
C ALA A 352 43.68 -13.57 -7.32
N ASP A 353 44.70 -13.90 -8.12
CA ASP A 353 46.15 -13.80 -7.89
C ASP A 353 46.50 -12.60 -6.97
N ASP A 354 47.27 -12.87 -5.91
CA ASP A 354 47.78 -11.82 -5.00
C ASP A 354 49.31 -11.71 -4.96
N ASP A 355 50.02 -12.57 -5.69
CA ASP A 355 51.47 -12.60 -5.79
C ASP A 355 52.02 -11.58 -6.80
N THR A 356 52.24 -10.34 -6.34
CA THR A 356 52.90 -9.33 -7.18
C THR A 356 54.34 -9.77 -7.51
N SER A 357 54.66 -9.95 -8.79
CA SER A 357 56.05 -10.03 -9.27
C SER A 357 56.90 -8.96 -8.57
N GLN A 358 58.11 -9.31 -8.09
CA GLN A 358 58.99 -8.34 -7.43
C GLN A 358 59.45 -7.26 -8.42
N GLY A 359 58.66 -6.20 -8.51
CA GLY A 359 58.69 -5.27 -9.63
C GLY A 359 58.15 -3.90 -9.26
N THR A 360 58.77 -2.89 -9.86
CA THR A 360 58.47 -1.45 -9.87
C THR A 360 57.07 -1.03 -9.38
N GLN A 361 57.06 -0.13 -8.40
CA GLN A 361 55.89 0.67 -7.98
C GLN A 361 54.98 1.05 -9.16
N SER A 362 53.70 0.71 -9.07
CA SER A 362 52.69 1.02 -10.09
C SER A 362 51.43 1.65 -9.50
N LEU A 363 50.60 2.19 -10.39
CA LEU A 363 49.25 2.68 -10.12
C LEU A 363 48.26 1.53 -10.38
N VAL A 364 47.39 1.24 -9.41
CA VAL A 364 46.35 0.21 -9.52
C VAL A 364 44.99 0.89 -9.54
N VAL A 365 44.19 0.64 -10.56
CA VAL A 365 42.80 1.10 -10.66
C VAL A 365 41.85 -0.08 -10.49
N SER A 366 40.67 0.12 -9.89
CA SER A 366 39.69 -0.97 -9.73
C SER A 366 39.00 -1.38 -11.04
N GLN A 367 39.00 -0.50 -12.06
CA GLN A 367 38.49 -0.78 -13.40
C GLN A 367 39.11 0.18 -14.41
N THR A 368 39.37 -0.30 -15.63
CA THR A 368 39.91 0.48 -16.76
C THR A 368 38.84 0.95 -17.75
N ALA A 369 37.57 0.58 -17.51
CA ALA A 369 36.40 1.11 -18.19
C ALA A 369 35.34 1.52 -17.14
N VAL A 370 34.59 2.59 -17.42
CA VAL A 370 33.52 3.11 -16.54
C VAL A 370 32.37 3.60 -17.40
N THR A 371 31.19 3.01 -17.25
CA THR A 371 29.95 3.61 -17.79
C THR A 371 29.47 4.69 -16.82
N VAL A 372 29.20 5.89 -17.33
CA VAL A 372 28.63 7.01 -16.57
C VAL A 372 27.20 7.24 -17.07
N PRO A 373 26.17 7.26 -16.22
CA PRO A 373 24.84 7.68 -16.68
C PRO A 373 24.87 9.15 -17.10
N GLU A 374 24.20 9.49 -18.20
CA GLU A 374 23.95 10.89 -18.59
C GLU A 374 23.26 11.64 -17.42
N GLY A 375 23.59 12.92 -17.23
CA GLY A 375 23.13 13.74 -16.09
C GLY A 375 23.53 13.23 -14.69
N GLY A 376 24.31 12.15 -14.62
CA GLY A 376 24.58 11.36 -13.42
C GLY A 376 26.08 11.21 -13.12
N THR A 377 26.40 10.24 -12.23
CA THR A 377 27.79 9.99 -11.81
C THR A 377 28.13 8.51 -11.70
N ALA A 378 29.40 8.19 -11.88
CA ALA A 378 29.99 6.88 -11.62
C ALA A 378 31.37 7.04 -10.97
N SER A 379 31.98 5.95 -10.50
CA SER A 379 33.29 6.04 -9.85
C SER A 379 34.19 4.84 -10.13
N TYR A 380 35.48 5.05 -9.95
CA TYR A 380 36.49 4.00 -9.80
C TYR A 380 37.38 4.33 -8.60
N THR A 381 38.20 3.39 -8.16
CA THR A 381 39.17 3.64 -7.08
C THR A 381 40.60 3.48 -7.59
N VAL A 382 41.53 4.19 -6.95
CA VAL A 382 42.97 4.11 -7.20
C VAL A 382 43.69 3.71 -5.92
N ARG A 383 44.68 2.84 -6.01
CA ARG A 383 45.68 2.58 -4.95
C ARG A 383 47.08 2.48 -5.55
N LEU A 384 48.09 2.38 -4.69
CA LEU A 384 49.46 2.03 -5.08
C LEU A 384 49.68 0.51 -4.92
N ALA A 385 50.50 -0.08 -5.79
CA ALA A 385 50.86 -1.50 -5.67
C ALA A 385 51.87 -1.80 -4.55
N ILE A 386 52.71 -0.83 -4.19
CA ILE A 386 53.79 -0.96 -3.19
C ILE A 386 53.77 0.24 -2.23
N ALA A 387 54.29 0.05 -1.01
CA ALA A 387 54.51 1.10 -0.02
C ALA A 387 55.49 2.18 -0.52
N PRO A 388 55.06 3.43 -0.70
CA PRO A 388 55.95 4.50 -1.11
C PRO A 388 56.83 4.96 0.06
N SER A 389 58.07 5.36 -0.21
CA SER A 389 59.02 5.86 0.80
C SER A 389 58.72 7.28 1.30
N GLY A 390 57.67 7.91 0.78
CA GLY A 390 57.18 9.25 1.13
C GLY A 390 55.80 9.48 0.51
N SER A 391 55.26 10.69 0.61
CA SER A 391 53.95 11.00 0.00
C SER A 391 54.02 11.03 -1.52
N VAL A 392 53.11 10.30 -2.18
CA VAL A 392 52.94 10.23 -3.64
C VAL A 392 51.61 10.87 -4.01
N THR A 393 51.63 11.82 -4.94
CA THR A 393 50.43 12.45 -5.49
C THR A 393 50.08 11.81 -6.83
N VAL A 394 48.85 11.32 -6.96
CA VAL A 394 48.31 10.78 -8.22
C VAL A 394 47.24 11.74 -8.74
N THR A 395 47.38 12.18 -9.98
CA THR A 395 46.39 13.04 -10.65
C THR A 395 45.49 12.20 -11.55
N ASN A 396 44.19 12.50 -11.53
CA ASN A 396 43.20 11.92 -12.42
C ASN A 396 42.72 13.03 -13.37
N THR A 397 43.33 13.12 -14.55
CA THR A 397 43.13 14.23 -15.48
C THR A 397 42.24 13.81 -16.64
N ALA A 398 41.13 14.52 -16.84
CA ALA A 398 40.25 14.34 -17.99
C ALA A 398 41.02 14.61 -19.30
N GLY A 399 41.13 13.60 -20.16
CA GLY A 399 41.93 13.62 -21.39
C GLY A 399 41.11 13.92 -22.64
N SER A 400 41.53 13.34 -23.76
CA SER A 400 40.84 13.38 -25.05
C SER A 400 39.59 12.50 -25.07
N GLY A 401 38.69 12.82 -25.99
CA GLY A 401 37.33 12.28 -26.06
C GLY A 401 36.34 13.36 -25.64
N ASP A 402 35.20 12.96 -25.12
CA ASP A 402 34.09 13.87 -24.89
C ASP A 402 34.39 14.97 -23.86
N THR A 403 33.77 16.14 -24.00
CA THR A 403 33.94 17.26 -23.07
C THR A 403 33.12 17.08 -21.80
N ASP A 404 31.98 16.41 -21.92
CA ASP A 404 30.90 16.48 -20.95
C ASP A 404 31.02 15.41 -19.85
N ILE A 405 31.75 14.32 -20.14
CA ILE A 405 32.36 13.47 -19.11
C ILE A 405 33.49 14.21 -18.39
N THR A 406 33.30 14.56 -17.12
CA THR A 406 34.25 15.29 -16.27
C THR A 406 34.68 14.50 -15.03
N VAL A 407 35.84 14.84 -14.45
CA VAL A 407 36.27 14.32 -13.13
C VAL A 407 35.70 15.23 -12.05
N SER A 408 34.55 14.86 -11.50
CA SER A 408 33.81 15.65 -10.50
C SER A 408 34.39 15.54 -9.08
N SER A 409 35.09 14.45 -8.76
CA SER A 409 35.84 14.30 -7.50
C SER A 409 37.08 13.42 -7.67
N GLY A 410 38.08 13.56 -6.78
CA GLY A 410 39.30 12.74 -6.81
C GLY A 410 40.34 13.14 -7.88
N ALA A 411 40.23 14.33 -8.48
CA ALA A 411 41.18 14.83 -9.50
C ALA A 411 42.66 14.86 -9.04
N SER A 412 42.91 14.91 -7.73
CA SER A 412 44.22 14.69 -7.12
C SER A 412 44.07 13.87 -5.83
N LEU A 413 44.80 12.76 -5.75
CA LEU A 413 44.82 11.82 -4.63
C LEU A 413 46.20 11.81 -3.98
N THR A 414 46.29 11.54 -2.68
CA THR A 414 47.57 11.54 -1.94
C THR A 414 47.71 10.26 -1.14
N PHE A 415 48.72 9.47 -1.52
CA PHE A 415 49.09 8.22 -0.88
C PHE A 415 50.35 8.40 -0.03
N THR A 416 50.39 7.77 1.14
CA THR A 416 51.46 7.85 2.13
C THR A 416 51.87 6.44 2.56
N THR A 417 52.92 6.34 3.36
CA THR A 417 53.33 5.08 4.03
C THR A 417 52.20 4.40 4.83
N SER A 418 51.13 5.11 5.20
CA SER A 418 50.03 4.58 6.03
C SER A 418 48.69 4.37 5.32
N ASN A 419 48.49 4.87 4.10
CA ASN A 419 47.22 4.71 3.35
C ASN A 419 47.39 4.22 1.89
N TRP A 420 48.60 3.85 1.47
CA TRP A 420 48.89 3.48 0.07
C TRP A 420 48.09 2.28 -0.47
N GLN A 421 47.76 1.32 0.40
CA GLN A 421 46.91 0.16 0.08
C GLN A 421 45.42 0.52 0.01
N THR A 422 45.01 1.57 0.74
CA THR A 422 43.61 1.97 0.87
C THR A 422 43.13 2.56 -0.45
N PRO A 423 42.14 1.95 -1.14
CA PRO A 423 41.63 2.51 -2.38
C PRO A 423 40.99 3.88 -2.13
N GLN A 424 41.40 4.89 -2.89
CA GLN A 424 40.84 6.25 -2.85
C GLN A 424 39.97 6.46 -4.09
N THR A 425 38.76 6.98 -3.89
CA THR A 425 37.74 7.11 -4.93
C THR A 425 38.00 8.29 -5.86
N VAL A 426 37.72 8.08 -7.14
CA VAL A 426 37.58 9.11 -8.18
C VAL A 426 36.15 9.08 -8.68
N THR A 427 35.47 10.23 -8.68
CA THR A 427 34.11 10.36 -9.20
C THR A 427 34.16 11.01 -10.58
N LEU A 428 33.44 10.41 -11.52
CA LEU A 428 33.17 10.95 -12.84
C LEU A 428 31.70 11.39 -12.90
N ALA A 429 31.44 12.46 -13.65
CA ALA A 429 30.08 12.91 -13.98
C ALA A 429 29.98 13.09 -15.49
N ALA A 430 28.86 12.70 -16.10
CA ALA A 430 28.49 13.17 -17.43
C ALA A 430 27.57 14.39 -17.25
N ALA A 431 27.61 15.34 -18.19
CA ALA A 431 26.56 16.34 -18.28
C ALA A 431 25.27 15.69 -18.82
N GLN A 432 24.22 16.48 -18.96
CA GLN A 432 23.09 16.16 -19.82
C GLN A 432 23.19 17.07 -21.05
N ASP A 433 22.95 16.56 -22.25
CA ASP A 433 22.86 17.40 -23.45
C ASP A 433 21.52 17.27 -24.22
N SER A 434 21.52 16.68 -25.42
CA SER A 434 20.37 16.53 -26.33
C SER A 434 20.66 15.68 -27.59
N ASP A 435 21.82 15.03 -27.65
CA ASP A 435 22.29 14.15 -28.74
C ASP A 435 21.61 12.76 -28.66
N GLN A 436 22.09 11.76 -29.40
CA GLN A 436 21.67 10.34 -29.32
C GLN A 436 22.88 9.40 -29.44
N THR A 437 24.02 9.81 -28.87
CA THR A 437 25.34 9.21 -29.07
C THR A 437 26.09 9.09 -27.74
N ASN A 438 26.37 7.85 -27.32
CA ASN A 438 27.33 7.58 -26.25
C ASN A 438 28.72 8.15 -26.60
N GLY A 439 29.03 9.35 -26.11
CA GLY A 439 30.38 9.88 -26.09
C GLY A 439 31.29 9.08 -25.14
N SER A 440 32.59 9.32 -25.25
CA SER A 440 33.58 8.63 -24.43
C SER A 440 34.85 9.45 -24.26
N ARG A 441 35.40 9.44 -23.05
CA ARG A 441 36.58 10.20 -22.65
C ARG A 441 37.60 9.34 -21.92
N THR A 442 38.87 9.46 -22.28
CA THR A 442 39.96 8.84 -21.51
C THR A 442 40.28 9.69 -20.28
N ILE A 443 40.21 9.12 -19.09
CA ILE A 443 40.74 9.70 -17.85
C ILE A 443 42.16 9.17 -17.63
N ASN A 444 43.12 10.08 -17.54
CA ASN A 444 44.54 9.76 -17.39
C ASN A 444 44.91 9.76 -15.90
N VAL A 445 45.16 8.57 -15.35
CA VAL A 445 45.62 8.34 -13.98
C VAL A 445 47.16 8.33 -14.00
N ALA A 446 47.79 9.35 -13.42
CA ALA A 446 49.23 9.59 -13.56
C ALA A 446 49.91 10.02 -12.26
N SER A 447 51.19 9.70 -12.12
CA SER A 447 52.06 10.16 -11.03
C SER A 447 53.49 10.32 -11.53
N SER A 448 54.26 11.22 -10.92
CA SER A 448 55.66 11.45 -11.31
C SER A 448 56.50 10.18 -11.17
N GLY A 449 57.12 9.74 -12.27
CA GLY A 449 57.97 8.56 -12.32
C GLY A 449 57.24 7.20 -12.40
N LEU A 450 55.90 7.17 -12.43
CA LEU A 450 55.12 5.94 -12.59
C LEU A 450 54.48 5.87 -13.99
N THR A 451 54.30 4.66 -14.53
CA THR A 451 53.53 4.46 -15.76
C THR A 451 52.07 4.87 -15.53
N SER A 452 51.54 5.74 -16.40
CA SER A 452 50.15 6.20 -16.34
C SER A 452 49.18 5.10 -16.76
N VAL A 453 48.04 5.01 -16.08
CA VAL A 453 46.93 4.13 -16.45
C VAL A 453 45.83 4.96 -17.10
N ALA A 454 45.29 4.47 -18.22
CA ALA A 454 44.13 5.04 -18.88
C ALA A 454 42.85 4.34 -18.38
N VAL A 455 41.84 5.13 -18.01
CA VAL A 455 40.49 4.65 -17.70
C VAL A 455 39.55 5.23 -18.75
N THR A 456 38.91 4.38 -19.55
CA THR A 456 37.94 4.80 -20.56
C THR A 456 36.58 5.01 -19.90
N ALA A 457 36.17 6.26 -19.76
CA ALA A 457 34.80 6.60 -19.39
C ALA A 457 33.94 6.68 -20.67
N THR A 458 32.71 6.20 -20.60
CA THR A 458 31.74 6.23 -21.69
C THR A 458 30.41 6.63 -21.09
N GLU A 459 29.73 7.66 -21.61
CA GLU A 459 28.39 7.95 -21.11
C GLU A 459 27.36 6.98 -21.69
N SER A 460 26.27 6.80 -20.95
CA SER A 460 25.10 6.06 -21.39
C SER A 460 24.02 7.07 -21.74
N ASP A 461 23.95 7.40 -23.03
CA ASP A 461 22.92 8.23 -23.66
C ASP A 461 21.52 7.89 -23.17
N ASP A 462 20.70 8.92 -22.98
CA ASP A 462 19.33 8.74 -22.51
C ASP A 462 18.25 9.42 -23.38
N ASP A 463 18.57 10.48 -24.14
CA ASP A 463 17.60 11.17 -25.00
C ASP A 463 17.02 10.32 -26.17
N GLY A 464 17.61 9.17 -26.50
CA GLY A 464 17.07 8.25 -27.50
C GLY A 464 15.79 7.47 -27.13
N GLY A 465 15.35 7.46 -25.86
CA GLY A 465 14.38 6.48 -25.34
C GLY A 465 12.99 7.01 -24.98
N THR A 466 11.91 6.45 -25.57
CA THR A 466 10.54 6.71 -25.09
C THR A 466 10.31 6.16 -23.69
N THR A 467 9.78 6.97 -22.76
CA THR A 467 9.38 6.53 -21.41
C THR A 467 8.58 5.22 -21.45
N PRO A 468 9.01 4.17 -20.72
CA PRO A 468 8.27 2.91 -20.64
C PRO A 468 6.81 3.13 -20.21
N THR A 469 5.88 2.48 -20.93
CA THR A 469 4.45 2.51 -20.58
C THR A 469 4.23 1.98 -19.16
N ARG A 470 3.42 2.67 -18.35
CA ARG A 470 3.11 2.23 -16.98
C ARG A 470 2.56 0.81 -16.95
N VAL A 471 3.16 0.01 -16.09
CA VAL A 471 2.65 -1.30 -15.69
C VAL A 471 1.49 -1.14 -14.69
N ASP A 472 0.71 -2.20 -14.52
CA ASP A 472 -0.40 -2.22 -13.55
C ASP A 472 0.14 -2.11 -12.10
N ASN A 473 1.14 -2.96 -11.79
CA ASN A 473 1.84 -3.02 -10.52
C ASN A 473 3.35 -2.75 -10.72
N PRO A 474 3.91 -1.67 -10.14
CA PRO A 474 5.31 -1.29 -10.34
C PRO A 474 6.32 -2.20 -9.64
N TYR A 475 5.92 -3.06 -8.71
CA TYR A 475 6.82 -3.97 -7.99
C TYR A 475 7.04 -5.31 -8.71
N VAL A 476 6.15 -5.70 -9.63
CA VAL A 476 6.28 -6.98 -10.36
C VAL A 476 7.42 -6.90 -11.39
N GLY A 477 8.37 -7.83 -11.30
CA GLY A 477 9.55 -7.86 -12.16
C GLY A 477 10.55 -6.72 -11.89
N ALA A 478 10.52 -6.15 -10.69
CA ALA A 478 11.42 -5.07 -10.29
C ALA A 478 12.27 -5.43 -9.06
N THR A 479 13.46 -4.83 -9.01
CA THR A 479 14.32 -4.76 -7.83
C THR A 479 13.98 -3.51 -7.02
N GLY A 480 13.96 -3.60 -5.69
CA GLY A 480 13.68 -2.44 -4.85
C GLY A 480 14.95 -1.63 -4.57
N TYR A 481 14.87 -0.30 -4.71
CA TYR A 481 15.96 0.63 -4.39
C TYR A 481 16.48 0.48 -2.96
N VAL A 482 17.78 0.28 -2.78
CA VAL A 482 18.44 0.21 -1.47
C VAL A 482 19.01 1.58 -1.11
N ASN A 483 18.43 2.24 -0.11
CA ASN A 483 18.86 3.56 0.36
C ASN A 483 20.21 3.48 1.11
N PRO A 484 21.31 4.11 0.63
CA PRO A 484 22.62 4.05 1.29
C PRO A 484 22.65 4.69 2.68
N ASP A 485 21.89 5.78 2.89
CA ASP A 485 21.82 6.49 4.17
C ASP A 485 21.14 5.67 5.26
N TRP A 486 20.25 4.73 4.89
CA TRP A 486 19.67 3.77 5.83
C TRP A 486 20.51 2.50 5.93
N SER A 487 20.95 1.96 4.79
CA SER A 487 21.74 0.72 4.68
C SER A 487 23.00 0.78 5.55
N SER A 488 23.73 1.90 5.52
CA SER A 488 24.92 2.14 6.35
C SER A 488 24.63 2.16 7.85
N LYS A 489 23.56 2.85 8.28
CA LYS A 489 23.11 2.87 9.69
C LYS A 489 22.70 1.47 10.18
N ALA A 490 21.95 0.74 9.35
CA ALA A 490 21.53 -0.63 9.63
C ALA A 490 22.73 -1.59 9.72
N ALA A 491 23.66 -1.54 8.76
CA ALA A 491 24.86 -2.39 8.74
C ALA A 491 25.83 -2.14 9.91
N ALA A 492 25.84 -0.92 10.46
CA ALA A 492 26.65 -0.56 11.64
C ALA A 492 26.13 -1.16 12.96
N GLU A 493 24.90 -1.67 13.00
CA GLU A 493 24.33 -2.32 14.19
C GLU A 493 24.66 -3.82 14.24
N PRO A 494 24.85 -4.43 15.44
CA PRO A 494 25.19 -5.85 15.56
C PRO A 494 24.18 -6.78 14.87
N GLY A 495 24.61 -7.39 13.76
CA GLY A 495 23.79 -8.29 12.95
C GLY A 495 22.78 -7.58 12.02
N GLY A 496 22.89 -6.27 11.80
CA GLY A 496 22.01 -5.50 10.92
C GLY A 496 22.29 -5.65 9.42
N THR A 497 23.44 -6.24 9.05
CA THR A 497 23.75 -6.66 7.68
C THR A 497 22.75 -7.68 7.11
N ARG A 498 21.99 -8.38 7.96
CA ARG A 498 20.87 -9.26 7.54
C ARG A 498 19.65 -8.50 7.01
N VAL A 499 19.59 -7.16 7.18
CA VAL A 499 18.49 -6.33 6.71
C VAL A 499 18.90 -5.09 5.93
N SER A 500 20.16 -4.65 6.01
CA SER A 500 20.68 -3.43 5.34
C SER A 500 20.46 -3.38 3.82
N ASN A 501 20.19 -4.52 3.18
CA ASN A 501 20.07 -4.65 1.73
C ASN A 501 18.62 -4.74 1.25
N TYR A 502 17.62 -4.49 2.11
CA TYR A 502 16.22 -4.36 1.69
C TYR A 502 15.86 -2.92 1.33
N SER A 503 14.92 -2.77 0.40
CA SER A 503 14.40 -1.47 0.01
C SER A 503 13.61 -0.81 1.14
N THR A 504 13.82 0.50 1.32
CA THR A 504 13.15 1.34 2.30
C THR A 504 12.69 2.65 1.67
N GLY A 505 11.61 3.24 2.21
CA GLY A 505 11.10 4.53 1.76
C GLY A 505 12.06 5.69 2.02
N VAL A 506 12.17 6.62 1.06
CA VAL A 506 12.91 7.88 1.17
C VAL A 506 11.93 8.99 1.58
N TRP A 507 12.11 9.55 2.76
CA TRP A 507 11.15 10.52 3.35
C TRP A 507 11.51 11.96 3.02
N ILE A 508 10.66 12.63 2.26
CA ILE A 508 10.82 14.06 1.96
C ILE A 508 10.09 14.88 3.05
N ASP A 509 10.52 14.75 4.32
CA ASP A 509 9.78 15.22 5.51
C ASP A 509 9.68 16.75 5.68
N ARG A 510 10.29 17.50 4.75
CA ARG A 510 10.41 18.97 4.67
C ARG A 510 10.98 19.39 3.31
N ILE A 511 10.87 20.68 2.96
CA ILE A 511 11.46 21.30 1.76
C ILE A 511 12.97 21.06 1.69
N ALA A 512 13.68 21.17 2.82
CA ALA A 512 15.12 20.93 2.86
C ALA A 512 15.54 19.49 2.46
N ALA A 513 14.67 18.50 2.58
CA ALA A 513 14.95 17.12 2.15
C ALA A 513 14.99 16.97 0.61
N ILE A 514 14.47 17.95 -0.14
CA ILE A 514 14.49 17.92 -1.62
C ILE A 514 15.94 18.08 -2.12
N ALA A 515 16.67 19.05 -1.57
CA ALA A 515 18.08 19.28 -1.87
C ALA A 515 19.04 18.36 -1.09
N GLY A 516 18.60 17.82 0.05
CA GLY A 516 19.42 17.05 0.98
C GLY A 516 20.11 17.92 2.03
N THR A 517 20.94 17.30 2.86
CA THR A 517 21.73 17.96 3.91
C THR A 517 23.19 17.51 3.85
N SER A 518 24.02 17.99 4.78
CA SER A 518 25.38 17.46 4.99
C SER A 518 25.44 16.03 5.55
N THR A 519 24.27 15.41 5.83
CA THR A 519 24.15 14.11 6.52
C THR A 519 23.04 13.21 5.94
N ALA A 520 22.39 13.63 4.86
CA ALA A 520 21.37 12.86 4.14
C ALA A 520 21.28 13.32 2.68
N MET A 521 21.08 12.37 1.77
CA MET A 521 20.93 12.60 0.33
C MET A 521 19.65 13.39 0.00
N GLY A 522 19.69 14.16 -1.09
CA GLY A 522 18.52 14.83 -1.67
C GLY A 522 17.78 13.95 -2.69
N VAL A 523 16.64 14.41 -3.19
CA VAL A 523 15.80 13.67 -4.15
C VAL A 523 16.56 13.33 -5.43
N LYS A 524 17.31 14.29 -6.01
CA LYS A 524 18.16 14.01 -7.19
C LYS A 524 19.21 12.93 -6.88
N ALA A 525 19.93 13.06 -5.77
CA ALA A 525 20.98 12.11 -5.39
C ALA A 525 20.45 10.68 -5.15
N HIS A 526 19.24 10.55 -4.59
CA HIS A 526 18.58 9.25 -4.46
C HIS A 526 18.17 8.65 -5.81
N LEU A 527 17.72 9.47 -6.76
CA LEU A 527 17.39 9.03 -8.13
C LEU A 527 18.65 8.69 -8.94
N ASP A 528 19.73 9.46 -8.83
CA ASP A 528 21.03 9.18 -9.44
C ASP A 528 21.59 7.82 -8.97
N GLU A 529 21.53 7.56 -7.65
CA GLU A 529 21.89 6.27 -7.07
C GLU A 529 20.92 5.14 -7.49
N ALA A 530 19.64 5.44 -7.75
CA ALA A 530 18.70 4.46 -8.27
C ALA A 530 19.00 4.07 -9.73
N VAL A 531 19.37 5.02 -10.60
CA VAL A 531 19.88 4.73 -11.95
C VAL A 531 21.16 3.90 -11.88
N ARG A 532 22.06 4.22 -10.95
CA ARG A 532 23.29 3.43 -10.72
C ARG A 532 23.01 2.00 -10.23
N GLN A 533 21.92 1.78 -9.48
CA GLN A 533 21.44 0.45 -9.10
C GLN A 533 20.74 -0.27 -10.27
N ASP A 534 19.99 0.44 -11.11
CA ASP A 534 19.28 -0.09 -12.28
C ASP A 534 20.26 -0.63 -13.33
N ALA A 535 21.27 0.17 -13.68
CA ALA A 535 22.36 -0.23 -14.58
C ALA A 535 23.15 -1.46 -14.09
N ALA A 536 23.07 -1.79 -12.79
CA ALA A 536 23.77 -2.92 -12.18
C ALA A 536 22.88 -4.17 -11.95
N ASN A 537 21.56 -4.10 -12.17
CA ASN A 537 20.62 -5.13 -11.69
C ASN A 537 20.40 -6.33 -12.63
N GLY A 538 21.02 -6.35 -13.81
CA GLY A 538 20.86 -7.42 -14.80
C GLY A 538 19.54 -7.38 -15.59
N SER A 539 19.07 -6.19 -15.95
CA SER A 539 17.87 -5.93 -16.78
C SER A 539 16.51 -6.14 -16.09
N SER A 540 16.47 -6.07 -14.76
CA SER A 540 15.22 -5.78 -14.05
C SER A 540 14.94 -4.27 -14.08
N ALA A 541 13.74 -3.83 -13.70
CA ALA A 541 13.51 -2.41 -13.39
C ALA A 541 13.84 -2.12 -11.92
N VAL A 542 14.32 -0.92 -11.58
CA VAL A 542 14.36 -0.43 -10.19
C VAL A 542 13.07 0.27 -9.82
N THR A 543 12.50 -0.12 -8.69
CA THR A 543 11.42 0.61 -8.02
C THR A 543 11.97 1.38 -6.83
N ILE A 544 11.93 2.71 -6.91
CA ILE A 544 12.27 3.63 -5.81
C ILE A 544 10.99 4.16 -5.17
N GLN A 545 11.01 4.35 -3.86
CA GLN A 545 9.84 4.69 -3.06
C GLN A 545 10.09 6.00 -2.30
N PHE A 546 9.36 7.06 -2.64
CA PHE A 546 9.39 8.35 -1.95
C PHE A 546 8.13 8.56 -1.09
N VAL A 547 8.28 9.24 0.04
CA VAL A 547 7.17 9.65 0.90
C VAL A 547 6.99 11.16 0.79
N ILE A 548 5.90 11.56 0.13
CA ILE A 548 5.44 12.94 0.00
C ILE A 548 4.67 13.25 1.28
N TYR A 549 5.22 14.09 2.16
CA TYR A 549 4.77 14.23 3.55
C TYR A 549 5.10 15.62 4.11
N ASN A 550 4.47 16.66 3.56
CA ASN A 550 4.66 18.04 4.02
C ASN A 550 3.41 18.92 3.92
N LEU A 551 2.20 18.35 3.97
CA LEU A 551 0.96 19.12 3.94
C LEU A 551 0.93 20.25 4.99
N PRO A 552 0.30 21.41 4.70
CA PRO A 552 0.11 22.47 5.68
C PRO A 552 -0.74 22.01 6.87
N ASN A 553 -0.28 22.27 8.10
CA ASN A 553 -0.81 21.65 9.32
C ASN A 553 -0.77 20.10 9.26
N ARG A 554 0.29 19.51 8.70
CA ARG A 554 0.57 18.06 8.75
C ARG A 554 0.39 17.49 10.16
N ASP A 555 0.03 16.22 10.28
CA ASP A 555 -0.06 15.53 11.56
C ASP A 555 -1.13 16.21 12.46
N CYS A 556 -2.28 16.64 11.90
CA CYS A 556 -3.16 17.61 12.55
C CYS A 556 -3.82 17.14 13.86
N SER A 557 -3.81 15.82 14.12
CA SER A 557 -4.32 15.20 15.34
C SER A 557 -3.22 14.92 16.38
N ALA A 558 -1.95 15.08 16.01
CA ALA A 558 -0.80 14.99 16.91
C ALA A 558 -0.85 16.08 17.98
N LEU A 559 -0.33 15.77 19.17
CA LEU A 559 -0.16 16.72 20.27
C LEU A 559 0.97 17.73 19.95
N ALA A 560 1.94 17.33 19.11
CA ALA A 560 2.95 18.20 18.54
C ALA A 560 3.23 17.87 17.06
N SER A 561 2.48 18.52 16.16
CA SER A 561 2.70 18.46 14.71
C SER A 561 4.13 18.88 14.32
N ASN A 562 4.81 18.04 13.54
CA ASN A 562 6.18 18.26 13.06
C ASN A 562 6.23 18.85 11.64
N GLY A 563 5.10 19.29 11.08
CA GLY A 563 5.04 19.89 9.75
C GLY A 563 5.50 21.36 9.75
N GLU A 564 6.46 21.72 8.89
CA GLU A 564 7.03 23.08 8.83
C GLU A 564 6.07 24.11 8.22
N LEU A 565 5.09 23.66 7.42
CA LEU A 565 4.11 24.51 6.75
C LEU A 565 2.83 24.62 7.58
N LYS A 566 2.36 25.84 7.85
CA LYS A 566 1.09 26.12 8.54
C LYS A 566 0.06 26.75 7.61
N ILE A 567 -1.23 26.40 7.76
CA ILE A 567 -2.32 26.90 6.91
C ILE A 567 -2.46 28.43 7.05
N SER A 568 -2.43 28.91 8.29
CA SER A 568 -2.39 30.33 8.68
C SER A 568 -1.25 31.15 8.06
N GLU A 569 -0.15 30.50 7.65
CA GLU A 569 1.06 31.12 7.11
C GLU A 569 1.16 30.96 5.57
N ASN A 570 0.00 30.87 4.90
CA ASN A 570 -0.09 30.62 3.45
C ASN A 570 0.58 29.31 3.01
N GLY A 571 0.69 28.32 3.93
CA GLY A 571 1.44 27.09 3.71
C GLY A 571 1.00 26.29 2.49
N LEU A 572 -0.26 26.38 2.07
CA LEU A 572 -0.74 25.68 0.86
C LEU A 572 -0.15 26.24 -0.44
N ALA A 573 0.19 27.53 -0.51
CA ALA A 573 0.91 28.08 -1.66
C ALA A 573 2.37 27.61 -1.66
N ARG A 574 3.00 27.60 -0.47
CA ARG A 574 4.37 27.12 -0.26
C ARG A 574 4.52 25.62 -0.59
N TYR A 575 3.59 24.80 -0.11
CA TYR A 575 3.51 23.36 -0.43
C TYR A 575 3.46 23.09 -1.95
N LYS A 576 2.80 23.96 -2.70
CA LYS A 576 2.71 23.84 -4.16
C LYS A 576 4.03 24.26 -4.82
N ALA A 577 4.51 25.48 -4.54
CA ALA A 577 5.62 26.10 -5.27
C ALA A 577 7.04 25.78 -4.74
N GLU A 578 7.19 25.52 -3.44
CA GLU A 578 8.48 25.27 -2.78
C GLU A 578 8.72 23.77 -2.50
N TYR A 579 7.66 22.94 -2.56
CA TYR A 579 7.73 21.51 -2.22
C TYR A 579 7.35 20.60 -3.39
N ILE A 580 6.07 20.56 -3.81
CA ILE A 580 5.62 19.67 -4.89
C ILE A 580 6.28 20.03 -6.24
N ASP A 581 6.34 21.30 -6.60
CA ASP A 581 6.86 21.71 -7.91
C ASP A 581 8.34 21.37 -8.12
N PRO A 582 9.25 21.58 -7.15
CA PRO A 582 10.62 21.09 -7.24
C PRO A 582 10.73 19.55 -7.28
N ILE A 583 9.93 18.82 -6.50
CA ILE A 583 9.94 17.34 -6.52
C ILE A 583 9.51 16.83 -7.90
N ALA A 584 8.41 17.35 -8.44
CA ALA A 584 7.90 16.98 -9.75
C ALA A 584 8.84 17.39 -10.89
N ALA A 585 9.56 18.51 -10.76
CA ALA A 585 10.58 18.91 -11.72
C ALA A 585 11.78 17.94 -11.74
N ILE A 586 12.27 17.50 -10.59
CA ILE A 586 13.36 16.51 -10.51
C ILE A 586 12.89 15.14 -11.01
N MET A 587 11.68 14.69 -10.67
CA MET A 587 11.14 13.40 -11.15
C MET A 587 10.79 13.38 -12.64
N ALA A 588 10.74 14.54 -13.30
CA ALA A 588 10.46 14.69 -14.73
C ALA A 588 11.71 14.62 -15.62
N ASP A 589 12.90 14.57 -15.02
CA ASP A 589 14.19 14.53 -15.70
C ASP A 589 14.32 13.24 -16.56
N PRO A 590 14.67 13.34 -17.86
CA PRO A 590 14.77 12.19 -18.77
C PRO A 590 15.58 11.02 -18.21
N ALA A 591 16.69 11.30 -17.52
CA ALA A 591 17.58 10.31 -16.90
C ALA A 591 16.86 9.32 -15.97
N TYR A 592 15.70 9.69 -15.41
CA TYR A 592 14.93 8.84 -14.49
C TYR A 592 13.74 8.12 -15.14
N ARG A 593 13.49 8.30 -16.45
CA ARG A 593 12.29 7.74 -17.12
C ARG A 593 12.19 6.22 -17.06
N ASN A 594 13.32 5.51 -16.91
CA ASN A 594 13.39 4.04 -16.81
C ASN A 594 13.10 3.52 -15.39
N LEU A 595 13.29 4.35 -14.36
CA LEU A 595 12.96 4.01 -12.97
C LEU A 595 11.45 3.97 -12.76
N ARG A 596 10.98 3.10 -11.87
CA ARG A 596 9.59 3.10 -11.40
C ARG A 596 9.51 3.91 -10.10
N ILE A 597 9.05 5.16 -10.19
CA ILE A 597 9.02 6.09 -9.07
C ILE A 597 7.68 5.94 -8.33
N VAL A 598 7.67 5.21 -7.22
CA VAL A 598 6.50 5.10 -6.35
C VAL A 598 6.46 6.28 -5.38
N ASN A 599 5.34 6.99 -5.36
CA ASN A 599 5.08 8.10 -4.44
C ASN A 599 3.99 7.69 -3.44
N ILE A 600 4.37 7.58 -2.16
CA ILE A 600 3.42 7.49 -1.05
C ILE A 600 2.91 8.90 -0.75
N ILE A 601 1.61 9.14 -0.90
CA ILE A 601 1.00 10.47 -0.87
C ILE A 601 0.39 10.75 0.51
N GLU A 602 1.08 11.61 1.26
CA GLU A 602 0.66 12.32 2.47
C GLU A 602 0.01 11.41 3.54
N ILE A 603 0.86 10.72 4.31
CA ILE A 603 0.44 9.95 5.48
C ILE A 603 -0.18 10.86 6.56
N ASP A 604 -1.00 10.28 7.44
CA ASP A 604 -1.68 10.99 8.55
C ASP A 604 -2.49 12.24 8.08
N SER A 605 -2.99 12.22 6.85
CA SER A 605 -3.68 13.37 6.24
C SER A 605 -5.21 13.23 6.16
N LEU A 606 -5.75 12.82 5.01
CA LEU A 606 -7.20 12.74 4.74
C LEU A 606 -8.01 11.96 5.79
N PRO A 607 -7.55 10.81 6.35
CA PRO A 607 -8.22 10.11 7.45
C PRO A 607 -8.61 11.01 8.64
N ASN A 608 -7.77 11.99 9.00
CA ASN A 608 -8.05 12.92 10.10
C ASN A 608 -9.27 13.83 9.85
N LEU A 609 -9.62 14.08 8.59
CA LEU A 609 -10.80 14.88 8.22
C LEU A 609 -12.12 14.11 8.42
N VAL A 610 -12.05 12.81 8.74
CA VAL A 610 -13.19 11.98 9.13
C VAL A 610 -13.26 11.82 10.65
N THR A 611 -12.14 11.48 11.29
CA THR A 611 -12.15 11.05 12.71
C THR A 611 -11.84 12.14 13.72
N ASN A 612 -11.02 13.13 13.36
CA ASN A 612 -10.33 14.01 14.32
C ASN A 612 -10.64 15.51 14.12
N THR A 613 -11.75 15.83 13.46
CA THR A 613 -12.21 17.22 13.19
C THR A 613 -12.68 17.98 14.43
N ASN A 614 -12.74 17.32 15.59
CA ASN A 614 -12.84 17.95 16.91
C ASN A 614 -11.52 18.63 17.36
N ILE A 615 -10.39 18.34 16.72
CA ILE A 615 -9.09 18.97 16.97
C ILE A 615 -8.94 20.19 16.05
N ALA A 616 -8.54 21.33 16.62
CA ALA A 616 -8.58 22.63 15.94
C ALA A 616 -7.77 22.67 14.64
N ALA A 617 -6.59 22.03 14.58
CA ALA A 617 -5.77 21.98 13.37
C ALA A 617 -6.41 21.13 12.26
N CYS A 618 -7.11 20.05 12.61
CA CYS A 618 -7.87 19.25 11.64
C CYS A 618 -9.15 19.96 11.19
N ALA A 619 -9.80 20.72 12.07
CA ALA A 619 -10.91 21.60 11.71
C ALA A 619 -10.47 22.71 10.73
N GLU A 620 -9.27 23.29 10.93
CA GLU A 620 -8.66 24.24 9.99
C GLU A 620 -8.33 23.55 8.65
N ALA A 621 -7.72 22.37 8.67
CA ALA A 621 -7.42 21.59 7.46
C ALA A 621 -8.67 21.19 6.65
N GLN A 622 -9.77 20.85 7.35
CA GLN A 622 -11.06 20.55 6.72
C GLN A 622 -11.73 21.80 6.15
N SER A 623 -11.85 22.87 6.94
CA SER A 623 -12.60 24.08 6.56
C SER A 623 -11.90 24.95 5.52
N SER A 624 -10.56 24.95 5.48
CA SER A 624 -9.77 25.53 4.38
C SER A 624 -9.71 24.62 3.15
N GLY A 625 -9.99 23.32 3.31
CA GLY A 625 -9.77 22.30 2.30
C GLY A 625 -8.30 22.03 1.96
N ALA A 626 -7.35 22.49 2.79
CA ALA A 626 -5.91 22.47 2.46
C ALA A 626 -5.37 21.06 2.16
N TYR A 627 -5.77 20.06 2.95
CA TYR A 627 -5.40 18.65 2.73
C TYR A 627 -5.91 18.13 1.37
N VAL A 628 -7.21 18.30 1.08
CA VAL A 628 -7.85 17.88 -0.17
C VAL A 628 -7.18 18.55 -1.38
N GLN A 629 -6.95 19.86 -1.32
CA GLN A 629 -6.32 20.64 -2.39
C GLN A 629 -4.82 20.34 -2.55
N GLY A 630 -4.12 19.97 -1.47
CA GLY A 630 -2.72 19.58 -1.50
C GLY A 630 -2.52 18.21 -2.15
N VAL A 631 -3.27 17.20 -1.70
CA VAL A 631 -3.27 15.85 -2.31
C VAL A 631 -3.66 15.92 -3.79
N GLN A 632 -4.70 16.69 -4.14
CA GLN A 632 -5.06 16.92 -5.55
C GLN A 632 -3.91 17.55 -6.35
N TYR A 633 -3.18 18.51 -5.78
CA TYR A 633 -2.07 19.16 -6.48
C TYR A 633 -0.86 18.24 -6.67
N ALA A 634 -0.47 17.50 -5.63
CA ALA A 634 0.58 16.48 -5.70
C ALA A 634 0.27 15.47 -6.81
N LEU A 635 -0.94 14.91 -6.83
CA LEU A 635 -1.37 13.95 -7.84
C LEU A 635 -1.44 14.57 -9.25
N ASN A 636 -1.93 15.81 -9.39
CA ASN A 636 -1.97 16.52 -10.67
C ASN A 636 -0.58 16.84 -11.25
N LYS A 637 0.46 16.93 -10.41
CA LYS A 637 1.85 17.20 -10.81
C LYS A 637 2.68 15.94 -11.02
N LEU A 638 2.52 14.94 -10.15
CA LEU A 638 3.28 13.70 -10.20
C LEU A 638 2.70 12.72 -11.24
N TYR A 639 1.38 12.60 -11.38
CA TYR A 639 0.78 11.64 -12.32
C TYR A 639 1.21 11.82 -13.80
N PRO A 640 1.29 13.04 -14.37
CA PRO A 640 1.62 13.20 -15.80
C PRO A 640 3.00 12.69 -16.24
N LEU A 641 3.93 12.45 -15.31
CA LEU A 641 5.35 12.15 -15.61
C LEU A 641 5.60 10.78 -16.26
N GLY A 642 4.60 9.88 -16.28
CA GLY A 642 4.65 8.63 -17.04
C GLY A 642 5.44 7.49 -16.40
N ASN A 643 6.49 7.77 -15.62
CA ASN A 643 7.25 6.77 -14.83
C ASN A 643 6.81 6.68 -13.36
N THR A 644 5.83 7.49 -12.95
CA THR A 644 5.36 7.65 -11.57
C THR A 644 4.14 6.78 -11.22
N TYR A 645 4.10 6.30 -9.98
CA TYR A 645 3.02 5.46 -9.44
C TYR A 645 2.59 5.99 -8.07
N ASN A 646 1.37 6.52 -7.98
CA ASN A 646 0.92 7.23 -6.78
C ASN A 646 0.05 6.32 -5.90
N TYR A 647 0.45 6.11 -4.65
CA TYR A 647 -0.31 5.38 -3.64
C TYR A 647 -0.71 6.31 -2.50
N ILE A 648 -2.00 6.44 -2.24
CA ILE A 648 -2.52 7.34 -1.19
C ILE A 648 -2.54 6.61 0.15
N ASP A 649 -2.13 7.28 1.22
CA ASP A 649 -2.25 6.72 2.57
C ASP A 649 -3.72 6.53 2.99
N ALA A 650 -4.04 5.31 3.40
CA ALA A 650 -5.35 4.89 3.91
C ALA A 650 -5.28 4.49 5.39
N ALA A 651 -4.37 5.09 6.17
CA ALA A 651 -4.13 4.80 7.57
C ALA A 651 -3.93 3.30 7.85
N HIS A 652 -4.68 2.71 8.79
CA HIS A 652 -4.58 1.31 9.18
C HIS A 652 -5.90 0.81 9.78
N HIS A 653 -6.09 -0.50 9.92
CA HIS A 653 -7.35 -1.07 10.42
C HIS A 653 -7.69 -0.56 11.83
N GLY A 654 -6.68 -0.43 12.68
CA GLY A 654 -6.77 0.10 14.05
C GLY A 654 -7.15 1.58 14.16
N TRP A 655 -7.44 2.25 13.03
CA TRP A 655 -7.98 3.61 12.96
C TRP A 655 -9.26 3.65 12.08
N LEU A 656 -9.24 3.08 10.88
CA LEU A 656 -10.36 3.18 9.92
C LEU A 656 -11.26 1.94 9.84
N GLY A 657 -10.99 0.89 10.61
CA GLY A 657 -11.70 -0.39 10.52
C GLY A 657 -13.11 -0.45 11.13
N TRP A 658 -13.58 0.62 11.79
CA TRP A 658 -14.97 0.73 12.23
C TRP A 658 -15.89 1.22 11.12
N ASP A 659 -17.13 0.71 11.04
CA ASP A 659 -18.14 1.11 10.04
C ASP A 659 -18.34 2.65 9.97
N THR A 660 -18.22 3.34 11.11
CA THR A 660 -18.33 4.81 11.23
C THR A 660 -17.20 5.57 10.53
N ASN A 661 -16.04 4.93 10.34
CA ASN A 661 -14.83 5.55 9.82
C ASN A 661 -14.53 5.06 8.40
N PHE A 662 -14.72 3.75 8.17
CA PHE A 662 -14.41 3.02 6.94
C PHE A 662 -15.14 3.59 5.71
N GLY A 663 -16.47 3.67 5.77
CA GLY A 663 -17.31 4.17 4.68
C GLY A 663 -17.01 5.63 4.33
N PRO A 664 -17.11 6.56 5.30
CA PRO A 664 -16.83 7.98 5.08
C PRO A 664 -15.40 8.27 4.61
N SER A 665 -14.39 7.50 5.04
CA SER A 665 -13.01 7.66 4.56
C SER A 665 -12.87 7.27 3.09
N ALA A 666 -13.43 6.11 2.69
CA ALA A 666 -13.45 5.72 1.28
C ALA A 666 -14.22 6.73 0.40
N GLU A 667 -15.26 7.36 0.94
CA GLU A 667 -16.03 8.42 0.25
C GLU A 667 -15.27 9.76 0.18
N LEU A 668 -14.47 10.10 1.21
CA LEU A 668 -13.56 11.24 1.19
C LEU A 668 -12.42 11.05 0.17
N PHE A 669 -11.80 9.87 0.13
CA PHE A 669 -10.84 9.53 -0.93
C PHE A 669 -11.51 9.61 -2.30
N ALA A 670 -12.67 8.98 -2.49
CA ALA A 670 -13.34 8.98 -3.78
C ALA A 670 -13.77 10.39 -4.26
N SER A 671 -14.21 11.26 -3.36
CA SER A 671 -14.54 12.66 -3.69
C SER A 671 -13.30 13.52 -3.93
N THR A 672 -12.23 13.37 -3.14
CA THR A 672 -10.94 14.04 -3.34
C THR A 672 -10.36 13.70 -4.71
N ILE A 673 -10.35 12.42 -5.08
CA ILE A 673 -9.70 11.94 -6.31
C ILE A 673 -10.54 12.20 -7.57
N ARG A 674 -11.88 12.26 -7.48
CA ARG A 674 -12.69 12.79 -8.61
C ARG A 674 -12.38 14.26 -8.94
N GLY A 675 -11.69 14.99 -8.07
CA GLY A 675 -11.27 16.38 -8.29
C GLY A 675 -9.87 16.57 -8.91
N THR A 676 -9.13 15.50 -9.20
CA THR A 676 -7.88 15.59 -9.98
C THR A 676 -8.18 15.72 -11.49
N THR A 677 -7.21 16.18 -12.27
CA THR A 677 -7.36 16.38 -13.73
C THR A 677 -7.55 15.08 -14.52
N ALA A 678 -7.08 13.94 -13.99
CA ALA A 678 -7.29 12.61 -14.57
C ALA A 678 -8.28 11.75 -13.78
N GLY A 679 -8.94 12.31 -12.76
CA GLY A 679 -9.83 11.59 -11.85
C GLY A 679 -9.13 10.40 -11.18
N PHE A 680 -9.85 9.28 -11.08
CA PHE A 680 -9.33 8.05 -10.49
C PHE A 680 -8.05 7.50 -11.17
N ASN A 681 -7.78 7.86 -12.42
CA ASN A 681 -6.55 7.43 -13.10
C ASN A 681 -5.29 8.08 -12.52
N SER A 682 -5.40 9.18 -11.76
CA SER A 682 -4.27 9.82 -11.07
C SER A 682 -3.58 8.95 -10.01
N VAL A 683 -4.18 7.80 -9.67
CA VAL A 683 -3.85 6.95 -8.52
C VAL A 683 -3.62 5.52 -8.98
N THR A 684 -2.47 4.95 -8.63
CA THR A 684 -2.16 3.53 -8.86
C THR A 684 -2.80 2.65 -7.78
N GLY A 685 -2.80 3.14 -6.53
CA GLY A 685 -3.37 2.38 -5.41
C GLY A 685 -3.45 3.16 -4.11
N PHE A 686 -3.53 2.42 -3.01
CA PHE A 686 -3.51 2.94 -1.65
C PHE A 686 -2.52 2.16 -0.79
N ILE A 687 -2.03 2.74 0.29
CA ILE A 687 -1.18 2.04 1.28
C ILE A 687 -1.85 2.02 2.65
N THR A 688 -1.67 0.94 3.40
CA THR A 688 -2.04 0.87 4.82
C THR A 688 -0.82 0.61 5.72
N ASN A 689 -1.01 0.85 7.01
CA ASN A 689 -0.04 0.63 8.09
C ASN A 689 1.23 1.49 8.04
N THR A 690 1.28 2.53 7.20
CA THR A 690 2.49 3.36 6.99
C THR A 690 3.03 3.93 8.30
N SER A 691 4.29 3.61 8.64
CA SER A 691 4.91 3.96 9.92
C SER A 691 4.16 3.50 11.18
N ASN A 692 3.24 2.54 11.06
CA ASN A 692 2.47 1.97 12.17
C ASN A 692 2.98 0.55 12.51
N TYR A 693 2.20 -0.21 13.27
CA TYR A 693 2.60 -1.47 13.88
C TYR A 693 1.49 -2.54 13.84
N SER A 694 0.39 -2.30 13.13
CA SER A 694 -0.76 -3.20 13.10
C SER A 694 -0.42 -4.49 12.37
N ALA A 695 -0.74 -5.64 12.98
CA ALA A 695 -0.36 -6.95 12.49
C ALA A 695 -0.78 -7.17 11.03
N LEU A 696 0.09 -7.79 10.24
CA LEU A 696 -0.22 -8.14 8.84
C LEU A 696 -1.40 -9.12 8.75
N THR A 697 -1.37 -10.15 9.61
CA THR A 697 -2.47 -11.10 9.87
C THR A 697 -2.50 -11.45 11.35
N GLU A 698 -3.69 -11.70 11.91
CA GLU A 698 -3.86 -12.30 13.24
C GLU A 698 -4.18 -13.80 13.11
N PRO A 699 -3.19 -14.71 13.22
CA PRO A 699 -3.34 -16.11 12.80
C PRO A 699 -4.06 -17.01 13.81
N TYR A 700 -4.38 -16.50 15.01
CA TYR A 700 -4.84 -17.34 16.14
C TYR A 700 -6.31 -17.14 16.52
N PHE A 701 -7.02 -16.21 15.87
CA PHE A 701 -8.48 -16.04 15.99
C PHE A 701 -9.00 -15.18 14.83
N THR A 702 -10.31 -15.19 14.58
CA THR A 702 -10.94 -14.36 13.56
C THR A 702 -11.84 -13.30 14.18
N VAL A 703 -12.00 -12.14 13.53
CA VAL A 703 -12.84 -11.03 14.03
C VAL A 703 -14.31 -11.42 14.25
N ASN A 704 -14.83 -12.35 13.42
CA ASN A 704 -16.18 -12.90 13.53
C ASN A 704 -16.28 -14.10 14.50
N GLY A 705 -15.18 -14.48 15.16
CA GLY A 705 -15.13 -15.58 16.13
C GLY A 705 -15.90 -15.29 17.41
N THR A 706 -16.08 -16.34 18.24
CA THR A 706 -16.71 -16.21 19.56
C THR A 706 -15.92 -16.96 20.64
N VAL A 707 -15.88 -16.40 21.84
CA VAL A 707 -15.32 -17.01 23.05
C VAL A 707 -16.46 -17.12 24.05
N ASN A 708 -16.81 -18.36 24.45
CA ASN A 708 -17.85 -18.63 25.44
C ASN A 708 -19.21 -17.91 25.15
N GLY A 709 -19.58 -17.81 23.87
CA GLY A 709 -20.80 -17.13 23.41
C GLY A 709 -20.70 -15.60 23.25
N GLN A 710 -19.59 -14.97 23.67
CA GLN A 710 -19.30 -13.56 23.41
C GLN A 710 -18.56 -13.40 22.08
N GLN A 711 -18.77 -12.31 21.34
CA GLN A 711 -18.06 -12.05 20.07
C GLN A 711 -16.63 -11.55 20.32
N ILE A 712 -15.67 -11.91 19.47
CA ILE A 712 -14.29 -11.37 19.52
C ILE A 712 -14.27 -9.83 19.52
N ARG A 713 -15.16 -9.22 18.71
CA ARG A 713 -15.41 -7.77 18.67
C ARG A 713 -15.84 -7.12 19.98
N GLN A 714 -16.35 -7.88 20.95
CA GLN A 714 -16.71 -7.37 22.29
C GLN A 714 -15.50 -7.28 23.25
N SER A 715 -14.31 -7.68 22.80
CA SER A 715 -13.08 -7.55 23.59
C SER A 715 -12.56 -6.11 23.57
N ARG A 716 -11.91 -5.67 24.65
CA ARG A 716 -11.36 -4.30 24.79
C ARG A 716 -10.24 -3.96 23.80
N TRP A 717 -9.67 -4.96 23.13
CA TRP A 717 -8.63 -4.75 22.11
C TRP A 717 -9.24 -4.49 20.73
N VAL A 718 -10.31 -5.22 20.37
CA VAL A 718 -10.96 -5.09 19.06
C VAL A 718 -12.02 -3.99 19.08
N ASP A 719 -12.69 -3.76 20.23
CA ASP A 719 -13.67 -2.69 20.49
C ASP A 719 -14.63 -2.40 19.32
N TRP A 720 -15.30 -3.44 18.82
CA TRP A 720 -16.23 -3.40 17.68
C TRP A 720 -15.65 -3.06 16.29
N ASN A 721 -14.34 -3.01 16.14
CA ASN A 721 -13.69 -2.93 14.83
C ASN A 721 -14.10 -4.12 13.94
N MET A 722 -14.25 -3.89 12.63
CA MET A 722 -14.64 -4.94 11.67
C MET A 722 -13.46 -5.80 11.21
N TYR A 723 -12.24 -5.42 11.60
CA TYR A 723 -10.97 -6.07 11.25
C TYR A 723 -10.08 -6.19 12.49
N ILE A 724 -9.05 -7.04 12.39
CA ILE A 724 -8.03 -7.24 13.44
C ILE A 724 -6.61 -7.26 12.88
N ASP A 725 -6.47 -7.11 11.57
CA ASP A 725 -5.20 -7.10 10.84
C ASP A 725 -5.31 -6.25 9.56
N GLU A 726 -4.14 -5.97 8.97
CA GLU A 726 -4.04 -5.10 7.80
C GLU A 726 -4.44 -5.79 6.49
N LEU A 727 -4.19 -7.10 6.33
CA LEU A 727 -4.52 -7.80 5.09
C LEU A 727 -6.04 -7.82 4.84
N THR A 728 -6.84 -8.16 5.86
CA THR A 728 -8.30 -8.20 5.71
C THR A 728 -8.90 -6.79 5.53
N PHE A 729 -8.34 -5.79 6.22
CA PHE A 729 -8.71 -4.39 6.07
C PHE A 729 -8.40 -3.85 4.66
N ALA A 730 -7.17 -4.04 4.17
CA ALA A 730 -6.75 -3.53 2.87
C ALA A 730 -7.58 -4.11 1.72
N GLN A 731 -7.82 -5.43 1.73
CA GLN A 731 -8.66 -6.10 0.72
C GLN A 731 -10.11 -5.60 0.73
N ALA A 732 -10.69 -5.37 1.92
CA ALA A 732 -12.03 -4.81 2.04
C ALA A 732 -12.08 -3.32 1.62
N PHE A 733 -11.07 -2.52 1.99
CA PHE A 733 -10.99 -1.11 1.65
C PHE A 733 -10.85 -0.90 0.14
N ARG A 734 -9.99 -1.69 -0.52
CA ARG A 734 -9.90 -1.82 -1.99
C ARG A 734 -11.26 -2.08 -2.61
N THR A 735 -11.99 -3.06 -2.08
CA THR A 735 -13.33 -3.44 -2.58
C THR A 735 -14.33 -2.28 -2.42
N ARG A 736 -14.27 -1.54 -1.30
CA ARG A 736 -15.10 -0.34 -1.09
C ARG A 736 -14.75 0.78 -2.06
N LEU A 737 -13.46 1.04 -2.31
CA LEU A 737 -13.00 2.05 -3.26
C LEU A 737 -13.44 1.73 -4.69
N VAL A 738 -13.29 0.49 -5.15
CA VAL A 738 -13.81 0.03 -6.46
C VAL A 738 -15.34 0.22 -6.54
N SER A 739 -16.09 -0.06 -5.46
CA SER A 739 -17.54 0.20 -5.41
C SER A 739 -17.94 1.69 -5.52
N LEU A 740 -16.98 2.61 -5.29
CA LEU A 740 -17.15 4.07 -5.42
C LEU A 740 -16.65 4.61 -6.77
N GLY A 741 -16.20 3.72 -7.68
CA GLY A 741 -15.86 4.03 -9.07
C GLY A 741 -14.37 4.01 -9.41
N PHE A 742 -13.47 3.70 -8.46
CA PHE A 742 -12.07 3.46 -8.79
C PHE A 742 -11.92 2.25 -9.75
N PRO A 743 -10.96 2.24 -10.67
CA PRO A 743 -10.67 1.10 -11.54
C PRO A 743 -10.46 -0.19 -10.74
N SER A 744 -10.92 -1.33 -11.27
CA SER A 744 -10.70 -2.65 -10.65
C SER A 744 -9.23 -3.09 -10.61
N THR A 745 -8.35 -2.33 -11.25
CA THR A 745 -6.88 -2.48 -11.26
C THR A 745 -6.19 -1.86 -10.06
N ILE A 746 -6.82 -0.97 -9.27
CA ILE A 746 -6.09 -0.30 -8.16
C ILE A 746 -5.48 -1.32 -7.19
N GLY A 747 -4.22 -1.13 -6.81
CA GLY A 747 -3.54 -2.00 -5.86
C GLY A 747 -3.59 -1.50 -4.41
N MET A 748 -3.24 -2.37 -3.48
CA MET A 748 -2.97 -2.00 -2.09
C MET A 748 -1.52 -2.28 -1.72
N LEU A 749 -0.88 -1.41 -0.95
CA LEU A 749 0.39 -1.68 -0.27
C LEU A 749 0.13 -1.84 1.23
N ILE A 750 1.00 -2.57 1.91
CA ILE A 750 1.02 -2.61 3.38
C ILE A 750 2.46 -2.37 3.85
N ASP A 751 2.67 -1.38 4.72
CA ASP A 751 3.98 -1.16 5.36
C ASP A 751 4.21 -2.25 6.42
N THR A 752 5.12 -3.17 6.11
CA THR A 752 5.52 -4.29 6.97
C THR A 752 6.84 -4.04 7.71
N GLY A 753 7.38 -2.81 7.68
CA GLY A 753 8.69 -2.50 8.28
C GLY A 753 8.82 -2.86 9.76
N ARG A 754 7.72 -2.81 10.54
CA ARG A 754 7.74 -2.94 12.01
C ARG A 754 6.58 -3.72 12.64
N ASN A 755 5.79 -4.44 11.84
CA ASN A 755 4.55 -5.11 12.30
C ASN A 755 4.62 -6.64 12.47
N GLY A 756 5.82 -7.22 12.50
CA GLY A 756 5.99 -8.67 12.58
C GLY A 756 5.51 -9.27 13.90
N TRP A 757 5.83 -8.63 15.02
CA TRP A 757 5.58 -9.13 16.39
C TRP A 757 6.05 -10.57 16.61
N GLY A 758 7.34 -10.80 16.37
CA GLY A 758 8.04 -12.05 16.66
C GLY A 758 8.70 -12.07 18.03
N GLY A 759 9.87 -12.72 18.09
CA GLY A 759 10.58 -12.97 19.35
C GLY A 759 9.85 -13.98 20.25
N SER A 760 10.38 -14.19 21.46
CA SER A 760 9.84 -15.15 22.44
C SER A 760 8.51 -14.71 23.08
N ALA A 761 8.05 -13.49 22.83
CA ALA A 761 6.79 -12.95 23.33
C ALA A 761 5.60 -13.13 22.36
N ARG A 762 5.85 -13.61 21.12
CA ARG A 762 4.78 -13.96 20.18
C ARG A 762 4.01 -15.19 20.70
N PRO A 763 2.66 -15.18 20.70
CA PRO A 763 1.88 -16.39 20.93
C PRO A 763 2.25 -17.49 19.94
N SER A 764 2.27 -18.75 20.39
CA SER A 764 2.51 -19.92 19.52
C SER A 764 1.23 -20.57 19.00
N GLY A 765 0.07 -20.10 19.45
CA GLY A 765 -1.25 -20.66 19.17
C GLY A 765 -2.36 -19.88 19.87
N PRO A 766 -3.64 -20.25 19.65
CA PRO A 766 -4.77 -19.68 20.38
C PRO A 766 -4.71 -19.98 21.88
N SER A 767 -5.17 -19.03 22.68
CA SER A 767 -5.44 -19.24 24.10
C SER A 767 -6.53 -20.29 24.33
N THR A 768 -6.44 -21.01 25.45
CA THR A 768 -7.50 -21.92 25.94
C THR A 768 -8.47 -21.25 26.91
N SER A 769 -8.36 -19.93 27.14
CA SER A 769 -9.22 -19.18 28.06
C SER A 769 -10.66 -19.06 27.55
N THR A 770 -11.61 -19.17 28.48
CA THR A 770 -13.04 -18.90 28.24
C THR A 770 -13.48 -17.49 28.65
N ASP A 771 -12.58 -16.68 29.24
CA ASP A 771 -12.77 -15.21 29.33
C ASP A 771 -12.30 -14.56 28.03
N LEU A 772 -13.19 -13.79 27.42
CA LEU A 772 -12.99 -13.12 26.13
C LEU A 772 -11.73 -12.24 26.08
N ASN A 773 -11.49 -11.42 27.11
CA ASN A 773 -10.39 -10.47 27.09
C ASN A 773 -9.04 -11.15 27.34
N THR A 774 -9.03 -12.15 28.22
CA THR A 774 -7.86 -13.00 28.46
C THR A 774 -7.52 -13.83 27.22
N PHE A 775 -8.52 -14.38 26.54
CA PHE A 775 -8.34 -15.08 25.27
C PHE A 775 -7.68 -14.16 24.23
N VAL A 776 -8.27 -12.99 23.94
CA VAL A 776 -7.73 -12.08 22.92
C VAL A 776 -6.34 -11.57 23.30
N ASN A 777 -6.10 -11.19 24.56
CA ASN A 777 -4.79 -10.70 25.00
C ASN A 777 -3.69 -11.78 25.04
N GLN A 778 -4.05 -13.06 25.10
CA GLN A 778 -3.11 -14.18 24.99
C GLN A 778 -2.93 -14.67 23.55
N SER A 779 -3.96 -14.54 22.69
CA SER A 779 -3.92 -14.97 21.29
C SER A 779 -3.35 -13.93 20.32
N LYS A 780 -3.51 -12.62 20.58
CA LYS A 780 -3.11 -11.55 19.63
C LYS A 780 -1.60 -11.44 19.42
N VAL A 781 -1.15 -11.34 18.18
CA VAL A 781 0.27 -11.13 17.87
C VAL A 781 0.66 -9.67 18.04
N ASP A 782 -0.21 -8.70 17.72
CA ASP A 782 0.04 -7.29 18.08
C ASP A 782 0.10 -7.16 19.60
N ARG A 783 1.25 -6.78 20.18
CA ARG A 783 1.44 -6.74 21.64
C ARG A 783 1.23 -5.35 22.26
N ARG A 784 0.76 -4.34 21.50
CA ARG A 784 0.47 -3.00 22.05
C ARG A 784 -0.64 -3.05 23.11
N ILE A 785 -0.67 -2.00 23.93
CA ILE A 785 -1.70 -1.77 24.95
C ILE A 785 -3.03 -1.37 24.28
N HIS A 786 -2.96 -0.48 23.28
CA HIS A 786 -4.11 -0.03 22.49
C HIS A 786 -3.69 0.15 21.01
N ALA A 787 -4.60 -0.10 20.05
CA ALA A 787 -4.28 -0.02 18.62
C ALA A 787 -3.91 1.41 18.15
N GLY A 788 -4.46 2.43 18.82
CA GLY A 788 -4.09 3.85 18.63
C GLY A 788 -2.74 4.26 19.24
N ASN A 789 -1.96 3.35 19.82
CA ASN A 789 -0.58 3.64 20.22
C ASN A 789 0.34 3.52 19.00
N TRP A 790 0.90 4.66 18.57
CA TRP A 790 1.60 4.79 17.28
C TRP A 790 3.10 5.11 17.39
N CYS A 791 3.60 5.69 18.49
CA CYS A 791 4.99 6.13 18.57
C CYS A 791 5.90 5.08 19.23
N ASN A 792 7.03 4.75 18.58
CA ASN A 792 8.17 4.02 19.12
C ASN A 792 7.81 2.77 19.94
N GLN A 793 6.90 1.94 19.43
CA GLN A 793 6.21 0.92 20.22
C GLN A 793 7.15 -0.18 20.72
N SER A 794 7.15 -0.38 22.05
CA SER A 794 7.92 -1.43 22.69
C SER A 794 7.39 -2.83 22.38
N GLY A 795 8.31 -3.78 22.19
CA GLY A 795 8.02 -5.15 21.79
C GLY A 795 7.81 -5.36 20.29
N ALA A 796 7.76 -4.29 19.48
CA ALA A 796 7.61 -4.38 18.03
C ALA A 796 8.74 -5.17 17.36
N GLY A 797 8.50 -5.63 16.13
CA GLY A 797 9.41 -6.51 15.38
C GLY A 797 9.37 -6.26 13.87
N ILE A 798 10.49 -6.40 13.17
CA ILE A 798 10.52 -6.35 11.69
C ILE A 798 9.52 -7.36 11.13
N GLY A 799 8.65 -6.93 10.23
CA GLY A 799 7.64 -7.79 9.62
C GLY A 799 8.16 -8.62 8.45
N GLU A 800 7.24 -8.94 7.56
CA GLU A 800 7.60 -9.53 6.28
C GLU A 800 8.47 -8.56 5.48
N ARG A 801 9.46 -9.09 4.74
CA ARG A 801 10.36 -8.28 3.91
C ARG A 801 9.62 -7.80 2.65
N PRO A 802 10.10 -6.74 1.96
CA PRO A 802 9.46 -6.25 0.76
C PRO A 802 9.26 -7.36 -0.28
N ARG A 803 8.01 -7.59 -0.71
CA ARG A 803 7.61 -8.67 -1.62
C ARG A 803 6.46 -8.21 -2.52
N ALA A 804 6.65 -8.31 -3.83
CA ALA A 804 5.62 -8.03 -4.83
C ALA A 804 4.54 -9.14 -4.87
N ASN A 805 3.30 -8.73 -5.20
CA ASN A 805 2.09 -9.55 -5.33
C ASN A 805 1.94 -10.65 -4.25
N PRO A 806 1.96 -10.31 -2.95
CA PRO A 806 1.98 -11.31 -1.87
C PRO A 806 0.62 -11.94 -1.59
N ALA A 807 -0.49 -11.30 -2.01
CA ALA A 807 -1.87 -11.73 -1.84
C ALA A 807 -2.80 -10.97 -2.80
N THR A 808 -3.97 -11.53 -3.12
CA THR A 808 -4.95 -10.95 -4.06
C THR A 808 -5.29 -9.50 -3.73
N GLY A 809 -5.08 -8.58 -4.67
CA GLY A 809 -5.34 -7.15 -4.53
C GLY A 809 -4.29 -6.37 -3.74
N ILE A 810 -3.21 -7.02 -3.28
CA ILE A 810 -2.05 -6.38 -2.67
C ILE A 810 -0.92 -6.34 -3.72
N ASP A 811 -0.44 -5.14 -4.05
CA ASP A 811 0.62 -4.95 -5.03
C ASP A 811 1.98 -5.36 -4.48
N ALA A 812 2.27 -4.99 -3.24
CA ALA A 812 3.45 -5.40 -2.51
C ALA A 812 3.27 -5.21 -1.00
N TYR A 813 3.98 -6.02 -0.22
CA TYR A 813 4.42 -5.60 1.10
C TYR A 813 5.70 -4.78 0.93
N VAL A 814 5.83 -3.72 1.71
CA VAL A 814 6.86 -2.68 1.54
C VAL A 814 7.37 -2.22 2.91
N TRP A 815 8.58 -1.66 2.98
CA TRP A 815 9.06 -1.00 4.19
C TRP A 815 9.11 0.51 3.93
N ILE A 816 8.03 1.23 4.25
CA ILE A 816 8.00 2.67 3.99
C ILE A 816 8.70 3.42 5.12
N LYS A 817 8.35 3.15 6.38
CA LYS A 817 9.15 3.63 7.52
C LYS A 817 10.44 2.80 7.65
N PRO A 818 11.64 3.38 7.50
CA PRO A 818 12.87 2.62 7.59
C PRO A 818 13.05 2.05 9.01
N PRO A 819 13.22 0.73 9.19
CA PRO A 819 13.37 0.14 10.51
C PRO A 819 14.56 0.75 11.26
N GLY A 820 14.34 1.16 12.52
CA GLY A 820 15.35 1.82 13.35
C GLY A 820 15.34 3.35 13.33
N GLU A 821 14.53 4.00 12.49
CA GLU A 821 14.29 5.44 12.61
C GLU A 821 13.15 5.76 13.58
N SER A 822 13.42 6.67 14.52
CA SER A 822 12.46 7.10 15.54
C SER A 822 11.19 7.70 14.94
N ASP A 823 10.07 7.50 15.63
CA ASP A 823 8.78 8.13 15.33
C ASP A 823 8.66 9.55 15.92
N GLY A 824 9.41 9.83 17.00
CA GLY A 824 9.40 11.10 17.71
C GLY A 824 10.19 11.03 19.02
N ALA A 825 10.58 12.20 19.56
CA ALA A 825 11.38 12.23 20.78
C ALA A 825 10.54 11.84 22.01
N SER A 826 11.11 11.05 22.93
CA SER A 826 10.43 10.66 24.18
C SER A 826 10.40 11.75 25.25
N GLN A 827 11.03 12.89 24.97
CA GLN A 827 11.12 14.09 25.80
C GLN A 827 11.41 15.31 24.90
N GLU A 828 11.43 16.52 25.46
CA GLU A 828 11.85 17.71 24.71
C GLU A 828 13.35 17.66 24.37
N ILE A 829 13.68 17.73 23.08
CA ILE A 829 15.05 17.75 22.56
C ILE A 829 15.21 18.99 21.66
N PRO A 830 15.99 20.02 22.08
CA PRO A 830 16.28 21.18 21.25
C PRO A 830 16.92 20.77 19.91
N ASN A 831 16.33 21.24 18.81
CA ASN A 831 16.78 20.93 17.45
C ASN A 831 16.49 22.09 16.48
N ASP A 832 17.16 22.08 15.35
CA ASP A 832 17.06 23.03 14.24
C ASP A 832 16.07 22.60 13.14
N GLN A 833 15.41 21.45 13.31
CA GLN A 833 14.50 20.85 12.32
C GLN A 833 13.02 21.20 12.58
N GLY A 834 12.73 22.04 13.58
CA GLY A 834 11.35 22.40 13.97
C GLY A 834 10.55 21.25 14.60
N LYS A 835 11.21 20.16 14.99
CA LYS A 835 10.55 18.95 15.51
C LYS A 835 10.20 19.10 16.98
N GLY A 836 8.92 18.95 17.32
CA GLY A 836 8.38 19.10 18.67
C GLY A 836 8.44 17.83 19.50
N PHE A 837 7.91 17.92 20.73
CA PHE A 837 7.75 16.80 21.65
C PHE A 837 6.28 16.38 21.71
N ASP A 838 5.93 15.29 21.03
CA ASP A 838 4.60 14.69 21.15
C ASP A 838 4.57 13.71 22.32
N ARG A 839 3.60 13.88 23.23
CA ARG A 839 3.47 13.02 24.40
C ARG A 839 2.98 11.60 24.08
N MET A 840 2.51 11.30 22.88
CA MET A 840 2.32 9.91 22.45
C MET A 840 3.65 9.14 22.33
N CYS A 841 4.80 9.83 22.29
CA CYS A 841 6.15 9.26 22.37
C CYS A 841 6.72 9.22 23.80
N ASP A 842 6.05 9.83 24.78
CA ASP A 842 6.44 9.85 26.20
C ASP A 842 5.99 8.55 26.89
N PRO A 843 6.91 7.70 27.39
CA PRO A 843 6.56 6.45 28.07
C PRO A 843 5.75 6.65 29.37
N THR A 844 5.78 7.86 29.93
CA THR A 844 5.08 8.23 31.17
C THR A 844 3.70 8.84 30.93
N TYR A 845 3.33 9.14 29.68
CA TYR A 845 2.04 9.72 29.35
C TYR A 845 0.92 8.68 29.44
N GLY A 846 -0.11 9.00 30.23
CA GLY A 846 -1.32 8.18 30.40
C GLY A 846 -2.31 8.25 29.24
N GLY A 847 -1.92 8.80 28.09
CA GLY A 847 -2.75 8.86 26.89
C GLY A 847 -3.87 9.90 26.93
N ASN A 848 -4.81 9.72 26.00
CA ASN A 848 -6.01 10.54 25.83
C ASN A 848 -7.12 9.72 25.13
N ALA A 849 -8.25 10.35 24.81
CA ALA A 849 -9.39 9.66 24.19
C ALA A 849 -9.06 8.86 22.93
N LEU A 850 -8.11 9.30 22.09
CA LEU A 850 -7.74 8.61 20.83
C LEU A 850 -7.03 7.27 21.07
N ASN A 851 -6.39 7.09 22.22
CA ASN A 851 -5.78 5.82 22.62
C ASN A 851 -6.51 5.14 23.81
N GLY A 852 -7.76 5.51 24.07
CA GLY A 852 -8.56 4.96 25.17
C GLY A 852 -8.11 5.38 26.57
N ASN A 853 -7.26 6.41 26.68
CA ASN A 853 -6.59 6.85 27.91
C ASN A 853 -5.68 5.77 28.51
N ASN A 854 -4.91 5.12 27.64
CA ASN A 854 -3.92 4.11 28.01
C ASN A 854 -2.49 4.70 28.03
N PRO A 855 -1.56 4.09 28.79
CA PRO A 855 -0.14 4.36 28.62
C PRO A 855 0.31 4.16 27.16
N THR A 856 1.24 4.98 26.70
CA THR A 856 1.71 5.00 25.29
C THR A 856 2.39 3.70 24.86
N GLY A 857 3.06 2.99 25.78
CA GLY A 857 3.89 1.83 25.44
C GLY A 857 5.12 2.18 24.57
N ALA A 858 5.44 3.47 24.44
CA ALA A 858 6.61 3.96 23.72
C ALA A 858 7.92 3.57 24.45
N LEU A 859 9.00 3.37 23.69
CA LEU A 859 10.33 3.16 24.23
C LEU A 859 10.92 4.46 24.82
N PRO A 860 11.63 4.40 25.95
CA PRO A 860 12.35 5.54 26.52
C PRO A 860 13.59 5.90 25.71
N ASP A 861 14.15 7.08 26.00
CA ASP A 861 15.39 7.62 25.42
C ASP A 861 15.36 7.70 23.88
N ALA A 862 14.16 7.91 23.31
CA ALA A 862 13.95 8.01 21.87
C ALA A 862 14.39 9.39 21.34
N PRO A 863 15.15 9.45 20.24
CA PRO A 863 15.57 10.71 19.62
C PRO A 863 14.45 11.31 18.74
N ILE A 864 14.68 12.50 18.20
CA ILE A 864 13.74 13.19 17.30
C ILE A 864 13.32 12.33 16.09
N ALA A 865 12.12 12.59 15.55
CA ALA A 865 11.56 11.81 14.44
C ALA A 865 12.53 11.74 13.23
N GLY A 866 12.77 10.53 12.71
CA GLY A 866 13.71 10.26 11.62
C GLY A 866 15.18 10.10 12.05
N ALA A 867 15.54 10.37 13.31
CA ALA A 867 16.88 10.07 13.81
C ALA A 867 17.04 8.58 14.15
N TRP A 868 18.27 8.07 14.08
CA TRP A 868 18.58 6.66 14.34
C TRP A 868 18.38 6.28 15.81
N PHE A 869 17.57 5.26 16.06
CA PHE A 869 17.22 4.78 17.39
C PHE A 869 17.71 3.33 17.59
N SER A 870 18.99 3.21 17.91
CA SER A 870 19.72 1.94 18.09
C SER A 870 18.97 0.88 18.93
N ALA A 871 18.37 1.30 20.06
CA ALA A 871 17.61 0.40 20.93
C ALA A 871 16.36 -0.18 20.25
N GLN A 872 15.62 0.64 19.51
CA GLN A 872 14.47 0.19 18.73
C GLN A 872 14.93 -0.71 17.57
N PHE A 873 15.97 -0.36 16.81
CA PHE A 873 16.46 -1.21 15.71
C PHE A 873 16.85 -2.62 16.19
N ARG A 874 17.58 -2.71 17.30
CA ARG A 874 17.97 -3.99 17.91
C ARG A 874 16.77 -4.80 18.38
N GLN A 875 15.76 -4.17 18.98
CA GLN A 875 14.51 -4.83 19.37
C GLN A 875 13.71 -5.30 18.16
N LEU A 876 13.58 -4.46 17.12
CA LEU A 876 12.91 -4.78 15.87
C LEU A 876 13.54 -6.01 15.19
N MET A 877 14.88 -6.09 15.13
CA MET A 877 15.59 -7.28 14.64
C MET A 877 15.39 -8.52 15.50
N ALA A 878 15.47 -8.39 16.83
CA ALA A 878 15.33 -9.51 17.75
C ALA A 878 13.91 -10.12 17.73
N ASN A 879 12.91 -9.27 17.50
CA ASN A 879 11.49 -9.65 17.40
C ASN A 879 11.01 -9.80 15.96
N ALA A 880 11.89 -10.01 14.97
CA ALA A 880 11.48 -10.14 13.58
C ALA A 880 10.54 -11.36 13.35
N TYR A 881 9.50 -11.17 12.53
CA TYR A 881 8.61 -12.24 12.09
C TYR A 881 8.15 -12.03 10.62
N PRO A 882 8.45 -12.96 9.69
CA PRO A 882 9.26 -14.18 9.88
C PRO A 882 10.67 -13.88 10.41
N ALA A 883 11.32 -14.85 11.06
CA ALA A 883 12.65 -14.64 11.64
C ALA A 883 13.67 -14.18 10.56
N LEU A 884 14.72 -13.46 10.99
CA LEU A 884 15.86 -13.16 10.12
C LEU A 884 16.75 -14.39 9.98
N SER A 885 17.17 -14.68 8.75
CA SER A 885 18.27 -15.60 8.41
C SER A 885 19.61 -14.99 8.76
#